data_AF-A0AAF3ENS3-F1
#
_entry.id   AF-A0AAF3ENS3-F1
#
_cell.length_a   1.000
_cell.length_b   1.000
_cell.length_c   1.000
_cell.angle_alpha   90.00
_cell.angle_beta   90.00
_cell.angle_gamma   90.00
#
_symmetry.space_group_name_H-M   'P 1'
#
loop_
_entity.id
_entity.type
_entity.pdbx_description
1 polymer ?
#
loop_
_entity_poly.entity_id
_entity_poly.type
_entity_poly.pdbx_seq_one_letter_code
_entity_poly.pdbx_strand_id
1 'polypeptide(L)'
;MPMNSVGTEGTKQKRICVIGAGGSGLPCVRWAREYGADVTCFERSNGVGGLWHYKPNPTDLSNVMRGTVINTSKEILAYSDFPPDENLPNFMHHSLLHRYLEDYCTHHDLWRNIKLQHKVTSVERTADYSDTGRWNVTFVDLTTGKEGKQIFDGVMVASGHQDTPYYPPPFPGQETFTGRISHSHDYRSTAGYEEKTVIVVGIGNSGADVASELARVTKKVYLVCRRGGAWIFNRMVERGVPYDYVLANRFTNNVLLKVISPTRFSKMLVKDLNKRFDHEQFRIKPKNGPLSSHPTVCDELPLRLMAGTVIVRPQIKKFSLSSVVFEDGTEAVNVDEVVFCTGFKYNLNIIENGRTLPVENNRHPGMYLHMFPPQTGDKNTLCFIGLLMPWGGLFPVAEMQARLFCAQMFREISLPNVDQMRLSISKDEEKARQRYTHSNRHYFEVDFVPYLERLAGILRCRPSNFRLMFTDWTLFKKVFFGPCVSPVYRLHGKHSWIGAREAILGVEHRTSTAYLGLGPVGSHSGYCQMGRLEKNGQNETQRSGTAPNGTIHINNFDGPCVLLNFYGLLVIYVATPPQMESFQRYILTVQYLGILNDLILSYGVFVIFSFPAWGLIPIGLFVAFGIPTQIELIVWFGCVTTFIAALLVALFQRQQAITPVDHWAKLSKRTVQVIELAVYLHPFYSVVPIIYYLFTLNDLNVAIQYNYQSWPQLQQFYQSPSYWTMQGNIAEIFGHAIVGRYVNVILLVLIVLYIVIYWTLYKLRHIFSERTLMLQKKWIRNLNTQTVTYFFGTGFEPNEIASKSIKTPPNPDLALKKKEKQIEEKLFGVRVIDKICDQEKKCFEIKDVGSLDERGNFFVARKIIPTNLQDTAVTLAQLQKPKELTWQNFNTKTWPVQNDRLFSVYNQVQVGSILLGQTSTLPNPDSLRVLLIGLGGGAVFNFLSNVEKVKIQTTAIEINPTFVEISKKWFNLAENAQSQILVEDGLIYVKNAVEKNAKFDSILLDACYDDQKRPIICPVNGFLAKKSIENLYQLLDEEGTLTVNLYTGQDQAVNEEKVFDEFAAVFKSCILLNYDPRRMLICFKDQKLSLSTDRQEILDRFKRADAVFDFSLLERLSELNK
;
A
#
# COMPACT_ATOMS: atom_id res chain seq x y z
N MET A 1 -28.38 8.01 -14.46
CA MET A 1 -28.88 9.00 -15.43
C MET A 1 -27.67 9.66 -16.10
N PRO A 2 -27.56 9.65 -17.43
CA PRO A 2 -26.47 10.33 -18.12
C PRO A 2 -26.77 11.84 -18.14
N MET A 3 -25.82 12.66 -17.67
CA MET A 3 -25.94 14.10 -17.82
C MET A 3 -25.74 14.46 -19.29
N ASN A 4 -26.76 15.09 -19.87
CA ASN A 4 -26.70 15.73 -21.17
C ASN A 4 -25.65 16.84 -21.17
N SER A 5 -24.87 16.86 -22.25
CA SER A 5 -23.96 17.93 -22.65
C SER A 5 -24.70 19.25 -22.78
N VAL A 6 -24.35 20.21 -21.92
CA VAL A 6 -24.58 21.64 -22.20
C VAL A 6 -23.44 22.06 -23.14
N GLY A 7 -23.80 22.47 -24.36
CA GLY A 7 -22.83 22.94 -25.33
C GLY A 7 -22.10 24.19 -24.86
N THR A 8 -20.80 24.23 -25.11
CA THR A 8 -20.01 25.45 -25.16
C THR A 8 -19.14 25.42 -26.41
N GLU A 9 -19.04 26.57 -27.05
CA GLU A 9 -18.18 26.87 -28.20
C GLU A 9 -16.76 26.31 -28.02
N GLY A 10 -16.08 25.96 -29.13
CA GLY A 10 -14.80 25.24 -29.19
C GLY A 10 -13.72 25.73 -28.22
N THR A 11 -13.73 25.19 -27.00
CA THR A 11 -12.70 25.45 -25.99
C THR A 11 -11.51 24.55 -26.29
N LYS A 12 -10.40 25.14 -26.72
CA LYS A 12 -9.12 24.43 -26.86
C LYS A 12 -8.78 23.74 -25.54
N GLN A 13 -8.35 22.49 -25.64
CA GLN A 13 -7.89 21.68 -24.50
C GLN A 13 -6.76 22.43 -23.77
N LYS A 14 -6.84 22.53 -22.44
CA LYS A 14 -5.80 23.20 -21.62
C LYS A 14 -4.50 22.41 -21.68
N ARG A 15 -3.39 23.09 -21.93
CA ARG A 15 -2.04 22.51 -21.98
C ARG A 15 -1.37 22.63 -20.61
N ILE A 16 -0.96 21.51 -20.02
CA ILE A 16 -0.30 21.48 -18.71
C ILE A 16 1.12 20.91 -18.85
N CYS A 17 2.09 21.65 -18.33
CA CYS A 17 3.47 21.20 -18.19
C CYS A 17 3.68 20.56 -16.82
N VAL A 18 4.28 19.36 -16.79
CA VAL A 18 4.77 18.72 -15.57
C VAL A 18 6.29 18.68 -15.61
N ILE A 19 6.96 19.11 -14.54
CA ILE A 19 8.43 19.13 -14.47
C ILE A 19 8.89 18.04 -13.49
N GLY A 20 9.47 16.96 -14.02
CA GLY A 20 9.90 15.78 -13.28
C GLY A 20 8.87 14.63 -13.31
N ALA A 21 9.36 13.40 -13.51
CA ALA A 21 8.58 12.16 -13.55
C ALA A 21 8.92 11.21 -12.37
N GLY A 22 9.27 11.77 -11.22
CA GLY A 22 9.41 11.01 -9.97
C GLY A 22 8.06 10.68 -9.30
N GLY A 23 8.09 10.16 -8.07
CA GLY A 23 6.87 9.80 -7.32
C GLY A 23 5.89 10.96 -7.08
N SER A 24 6.32 12.22 -7.22
CA SER A 24 5.43 13.39 -7.22
C SER A 24 4.89 13.74 -8.61
N GLY A 25 5.66 13.48 -9.66
CA GLY A 25 5.35 13.86 -11.04
C GLY A 25 4.39 12.91 -11.74
N LEU A 26 4.53 11.60 -11.53
CA LEU A 26 3.65 10.59 -12.12
C LEU A 26 2.14 10.84 -11.83
N PRO A 27 1.71 11.12 -10.58
CA PRO A 27 0.31 11.44 -10.35
C PRO A 27 -0.10 12.79 -10.99
N CYS A 28 0.82 13.74 -11.19
CA CYS A 28 0.51 14.99 -11.91
C CYS A 28 0.11 14.70 -13.36
N VAL A 29 0.90 13.88 -14.05
CA VAL A 29 0.61 13.48 -15.44
C VAL A 29 -0.74 12.79 -15.52
N ARG A 30 -0.95 11.83 -14.63
CA ARG A 30 -2.19 11.06 -14.56
C ARG A 30 -3.41 11.94 -14.33
N TRP A 31 -3.41 12.76 -13.27
CA TRP A 31 -4.58 13.56 -12.91
C TRP A 31 -4.83 14.69 -13.91
N ALA A 32 -3.79 15.33 -14.44
CA ALA A 32 -3.99 16.32 -15.50
C ALA A 32 -4.70 15.70 -16.72
N ARG A 33 -4.31 14.48 -17.11
CA ARG A 33 -4.97 13.75 -18.21
C ARG A 33 -6.40 13.32 -17.87
N GLU A 34 -6.64 12.84 -16.65
CA GLU A 34 -7.98 12.44 -16.18
C GLU A 34 -8.98 13.62 -16.19
N TYR A 35 -8.49 14.84 -15.93
CA TYR A 35 -9.28 16.07 -16.06
C TYR A 35 -9.40 16.57 -17.51
N GLY A 36 -8.80 15.88 -18.47
CA GLY A 36 -8.88 16.19 -19.90
C GLY A 36 -7.87 17.23 -20.38
N ALA A 37 -6.72 17.43 -19.71
CA ALA A 37 -5.66 18.31 -20.21
C ALA A 37 -4.81 17.65 -21.31
N ASP A 38 -4.22 18.47 -22.19
CA ASP A 38 -3.06 18.10 -23.01
C ASP A 38 -1.80 18.21 -22.14
N VAL A 39 -1.17 17.08 -21.83
CA VAL A 39 -0.11 17.01 -20.81
C VAL A 39 1.23 16.70 -21.45
N THR A 40 2.22 17.52 -21.15
CA THR A 40 3.63 17.24 -21.44
C THR A 40 4.43 17.24 -20.14
N CYS A 41 5.08 16.12 -19.84
CA CYS A 41 5.99 15.96 -18.73
C CYS A 41 7.42 15.96 -19.24
N PHE A 42 8.28 16.80 -18.67
CA PHE A 42 9.71 16.82 -18.98
C PHE A 42 10.49 16.19 -17.82
N GLU A 43 11.24 15.13 -18.10
CA GLU A 43 12.09 14.42 -17.15
C GLU A 43 13.53 14.49 -17.64
N ARG A 44 14.45 14.96 -16.78
CA ARG A 44 15.85 15.17 -17.16
C ARG A 44 16.66 13.86 -17.23
N SER A 45 16.24 12.82 -16.51
CA SER A 45 16.89 11.51 -16.54
C SER A 45 16.37 10.64 -17.68
N ASN A 46 16.99 9.48 -17.87
CA ASN A 46 16.63 8.50 -18.89
C ASN A 46 15.52 7.52 -18.46
N GLY A 47 14.86 7.74 -17.32
CA GLY A 47 13.78 6.89 -16.82
C GLY A 47 12.90 7.63 -15.82
N VAL A 48 11.80 7.00 -15.40
CA VAL A 48 10.89 7.55 -14.38
C VAL A 48 11.41 7.27 -12.96
N GLY A 49 10.64 7.62 -11.93
CA GLY A 49 10.91 7.24 -10.54
C GLY A 49 11.80 8.21 -9.77
N GLY A 50 12.60 9.03 -10.46
CA GLY A 50 13.38 10.13 -9.87
C GLY A 50 14.39 9.62 -8.84
N LEU A 51 14.22 9.99 -7.57
CA LEU A 51 15.10 9.57 -6.45
C LEU A 51 15.24 8.04 -6.36
N TRP A 52 14.16 7.30 -6.63
CA TRP A 52 14.11 5.84 -6.47
C TRP A 52 14.71 5.07 -7.65
N HIS A 53 14.94 5.73 -8.78
CA HIS A 53 15.72 5.17 -9.88
C HIS A 53 17.20 5.26 -9.52
N TYR A 54 17.80 4.16 -9.05
CA TYR A 54 19.17 4.17 -8.54
C TYR A 54 20.21 4.35 -9.65
N LYS A 55 21.20 5.22 -9.43
CA LYS A 55 22.33 5.41 -10.34
C LYS A 55 23.62 4.89 -9.67
N PRO A 56 24.30 3.88 -10.25
CA PRO A 56 25.52 3.32 -9.65
C PRO A 56 26.71 4.29 -9.70
N ASN A 57 26.77 5.13 -10.73
CA ASN A 57 27.87 6.07 -10.96
C ASN A 57 27.61 7.44 -10.30
N PRO A 58 28.66 8.27 -10.09
CA PRO A 58 28.50 9.66 -9.70
C PRO A 58 27.59 10.42 -10.68
N THR A 59 26.71 11.26 -10.15
CA THR A 59 25.69 11.98 -10.91
C THR A 59 25.37 13.29 -10.19
N ASP A 60 24.76 14.26 -10.88
CA ASP A 60 24.17 15.47 -10.31
C ASP A 60 22.64 15.32 -10.06
N LEU A 61 22.09 14.16 -10.38
CA LEU A 61 20.69 13.81 -10.17
C LEU A 61 20.45 13.30 -8.75
N SER A 62 19.22 13.45 -8.26
CA SER A 62 18.81 12.81 -7.01
C SER A 62 19.01 11.30 -7.08
N ASN A 63 19.54 10.75 -5.99
CA ASN A 63 19.93 9.36 -5.93
C ASN A 63 19.88 8.80 -4.51
N VAL A 64 19.69 7.48 -4.42
CA VAL A 64 19.73 6.70 -3.18
C VAL A 64 21.01 5.87 -3.11
N MET A 65 21.27 5.29 -1.95
CA MET A 65 22.37 4.34 -1.75
C MET A 65 21.93 2.95 -2.21
N ARG A 66 22.88 2.07 -2.53
CA ARG A 66 22.56 0.72 -3.04
C ARG A 66 21.75 -0.11 -2.04
N GLY A 67 21.97 0.07 -0.74
CA GLY A 67 21.23 -0.64 0.32
C GLY A 67 19.93 0.05 0.76
N THR A 68 19.51 1.14 0.12
CA THR A 68 18.38 1.93 0.62
C THR A 68 17.07 1.15 0.58
N VAL A 69 16.44 1.03 1.76
CA VAL A 69 15.08 0.50 1.95
C VAL A 69 14.21 1.63 2.47
N ILE A 70 13.04 1.83 1.85
CA ILE A 70 12.14 2.91 2.27
C ILE A 70 11.76 2.77 3.75
N ASN A 71 11.58 3.91 4.42
CA ASN A 71 11.23 4.00 5.84
C ASN A 71 9.72 4.12 6.09
N THR A 72 8.89 4.08 5.05
CA THR A 72 7.41 4.13 5.13
C THR A 72 6.85 2.82 4.59
N SER A 73 5.84 2.27 5.25
CA SER A 73 5.22 1.01 4.85
C SER A 73 4.48 1.11 3.51
N LYS A 74 4.43 0.01 2.76
CA LYS A 74 3.86 -0.05 1.40
C LYS A 74 2.42 0.47 1.34
N GLU A 75 1.59 0.15 2.33
CA GLU A 75 0.17 0.53 2.37
C GLU A 75 -0.06 2.01 2.71
N ILE A 76 0.82 2.63 3.52
CA ILE A 76 0.77 4.07 3.82
C ILE A 76 1.34 4.88 2.65
N LEU A 77 2.30 4.30 1.93
CA LEU A 77 2.98 4.95 0.82
C LEU A 77 2.20 4.89 -0.50
N ALA A 78 1.35 3.89 -0.74
CA ALA A 78 0.75 3.67 -2.06
C ALA A 78 -0.16 4.81 -2.56
N TYR A 79 -0.28 4.93 -3.89
CA TYR A 79 -1.31 5.75 -4.52
C TYR A 79 -2.71 5.19 -4.25
N SER A 80 -3.70 6.09 -4.18
CA SER A 80 -5.02 5.79 -3.62
C SER A 80 -5.87 4.76 -4.38
N ASP A 81 -5.55 4.46 -5.62
CA ASP A 81 -6.22 3.45 -6.44
C ASP A 81 -5.24 2.54 -7.17
N PHE A 82 -4.01 2.47 -6.66
CA PHE A 82 -3.00 1.51 -7.09
C PHE A 82 -2.31 0.91 -5.86
N PRO A 83 -2.99 0.02 -5.11
CA PRO A 83 -2.38 -0.68 -3.98
C PRO A 83 -1.15 -1.46 -4.43
N PRO A 84 -0.15 -1.62 -3.57
CA PRO A 84 1.04 -2.41 -3.88
C PRO A 84 0.67 -3.90 -3.95
N ASP A 85 1.42 -4.66 -4.74
CA ASP A 85 1.29 -6.12 -4.79
C ASP A 85 1.42 -6.72 -3.37
N GLU A 86 0.61 -7.74 -3.10
CA GLU A 86 0.56 -8.39 -1.79
C GLU A 86 1.87 -9.08 -1.41
N ASN A 87 2.64 -9.53 -2.38
CA ASN A 87 3.94 -10.19 -2.22
C ASN A 87 5.08 -9.20 -2.00
N LEU A 88 4.89 -7.91 -2.31
CA LEU A 88 5.92 -6.91 -2.02
C LEU A 88 6.14 -6.76 -0.52
N PRO A 89 7.40 -6.62 -0.06
CA PRO A 89 7.70 -6.45 1.35
C PRO A 89 7.09 -5.14 1.88
N ASN A 90 6.70 -5.13 3.16
CA ASN A 90 6.12 -3.95 3.79
C ASN A 90 7.02 -2.72 3.71
N PHE A 91 8.34 -2.90 3.77
CA PHE A 91 9.32 -1.86 3.52
C PHE A 91 10.16 -2.27 2.31
N MET A 92 9.91 -1.62 1.18
CA MET A 92 10.51 -1.97 -0.10
C MET A 92 11.95 -1.48 -0.24
N HIS A 93 12.82 -2.36 -0.74
CA HIS A 93 14.11 -1.94 -1.29
C HIS A 93 13.89 -0.93 -2.43
N HIS A 94 14.82 -0.01 -2.64
CA HIS A 94 14.68 1.05 -3.63
C HIS A 94 14.35 0.51 -5.04
N SER A 95 14.88 -0.66 -5.42
CA SER A 95 14.59 -1.31 -6.70
C SER A 95 13.13 -1.77 -6.83
N LEU A 96 12.55 -2.32 -5.76
CA LEU A 96 11.14 -2.73 -5.74
C LEU A 96 10.22 -1.51 -5.76
N LEU A 97 10.62 -0.43 -5.08
CA LEU A 97 9.87 0.82 -5.11
C LEU A 97 9.94 1.52 -6.48
N HIS A 98 11.10 1.46 -7.15
CA HIS A 98 11.24 1.91 -8.53
C HIS A 98 10.29 1.14 -9.45
N ARG A 99 10.30 -0.20 -9.34
CA ARG A 99 9.39 -1.07 -10.09
C ARG A 99 7.92 -0.70 -9.85
N TYR A 100 7.50 -0.46 -8.60
CA TYR A 100 6.14 0.00 -8.30
C TYR A 100 5.77 1.30 -9.04
N LEU A 101 6.72 2.23 -9.20
CA LEU A 101 6.51 3.49 -9.93
C LEU A 101 6.46 3.28 -11.46
N GLU A 102 7.27 2.36 -11.99
CA GLU A 102 7.20 1.94 -13.38
C GLU A 102 5.88 1.23 -13.69
N ASP A 103 5.45 0.32 -12.81
CA ASP A 103 4.17 -0.37 -12.90
C ASP A 103 3.01 0.63 -12.86
N TYR A 104 3.07 1.66 -12.00
CA TYR A 104 2.08 2.74 -11.99
C TYR A 104 2.08 3.55 -13.30
N CYS A 105 3.26 3.82 -13.86
CA CYS A 105 3.41 4.52 -15.14
C CYS A 105 2.79 3.73 -16.29
N THR A 106 3.06 2.42 -16.35
CA THR A 106 2.54 1.49 -17.36
C THR A 106 1.04 1.24 -17.19
N HIS A 107 0.59 0.96 -15.97
CA HIS A 107 -0.83 0.70 -15.67
C HIS A 107 -1.74 1.86 -16.06
N HIS A 108 -1.25 3.09 -15.92
CA HIS A 108 -1.97 4.29 -16.35
C HIS A 108 -1.50 4.83 -17.70
N ASP A 109 -0.68 4.12 -18.48
CA ASP A 109 -0.21 4.52 -19.82
C ASP A 109 0.28 5.99 -19.86
N LEU A 110 1.17 6.35 -18.91
CA LEU A 110 1.69 7.71 -18.74
C LEU A 110 2.90 7.99 -19.64
N TRP A 111 3.57 6.96 -20.16
CA TRP A 111 4.80 7.05 -20.95
C TRP A 111 4.68 8.01 -22.15
N ARG A 112 3.55 7.99 -22.86
CA ARG A 112 3.28 8.89 -24.02
C ARG A 112 3.30 10.37 -23.69
N ASN A 113 3.10 10.74 -22.42
CA ASN A 113 3.11 12.13 -21.98
C ASN A 113 4.49 12.54 -21.43
N ILE A 114 5.43 11.61 -21.27
CA ILE A 114 6.72 11.84 -20.63
C ILE A 114 7.81 11.92 -21.69
N LYS A 115 8.52 13.05 -21.72
CA LYS A 115 9.73 13.27 -22.50
C LYS A 115 10.93 13.10 -21.59
N LEU A 116 11.55 11.93 -21.69
CA LEU A 116 12.81 11.61 -20.99
C LEU A 116 13.98 12.39 -21.59
N GLN A 117 15.05 12.56 -20.82
CA GLN A 117 16.24 13.31 -21.21
C GLN A 117 15.93 14.74 -21.67
N HIS A 118 14.89 15.37 -21.13
CA HIS A 118 14.54 16.77 -21.37
C HIS A 118 14.66 17.57 -20.08
N LYS A 119 15.64 18.48 -20.03
CA LYS A 119 15.89 19.34 -18.87
C LYS A 119 15.19 20.68 -19.05
N VAL A 120 14.21 20.98 -18.19
CA VAL A 120 13.65 22.34 -18.12
C VAL A 120 14.68 23.28 -17.51
N THR A 121 14.93 24.40 -18.19
CA THR A 121 15.91 25.42 -17.79
C THR A 121 15.27 26.69 -17.28
N SER A 122 14.08 27.06 -17.80
CA SER A 122 13.37 28.27 -17.39
C SER A 122 11.85 28.14 -17.55
N VAL A 123 11.12 28.78 -16.64
CA VAL A 123 9.67 28.94 -16.61
C VAL A 123 9.39 30.41 -16.34
N GLU A 124 8.85 31.10 -17.34
CA GLU A 124 8.62 32.54 -17.32
C GLU A 124 7.17 32.85 -17.66
N ARG A 125 6.62 33.92 -17.08
CA ARG A 125 5.30 34.42 -17.46
C ARG A 125 5.31 34.85 -18.92
N THR A 126 4.22 34.60 -19.65
CA THR A 126 4.04 35.18 -20.99
C THR A 126 3.81 36.70 -20.88
N ALA A 127 4.01 37.42 -21.98
CA ALA A 127 3.76 38.88 -22.03
C ALA A 127 2.31 39.23 -21.68
N ASP A 128 1.36 38.34 -21.97
CA ASP A 128 -0.08 38.45 -21.70
C ASP A 128 -0.51 37.65 -20.47
N TYR A 129 0.39 37.39 -19.52
CA TYR A 129 0.09 36.60 -18.31
C TYR A 129 -1.02 37.22 -17.45
N SER A 130 -1.07 38.55 -17.35
CA SER A 130 -2.10 39.26 -16.57
C SER A 130 -3.52 38.95 -17.05
N ASP A 131 -3.70 38.55 -18.30
CA ASP A 131 -4.98 38.15 -18.87
C ASP A 131 -5.11 36.62 -18.86
N THR A 132 -4.08 35.92 -19.36
CA THR A 132 -4.16 34.50 -19.68
C THR A 132 -3.66 33.55 -18.60
N GLY A 133 -2.70 33.98 -17.76
CA GLY A 133 -2.02 33.16 -16.77
C GLY A 133 -1.07 32.10 -17.36
N ARG A 134 -0.62 32.26 -18.61
CA ARG A 134 0.18 31.26 -19.33
C ARG A 134 1.68 31.39 -19.08
N TRP A 135 2.39 30.29 -19.25
CA TRP A 135 3.82 30.17 -18.97
C TRP A 135 4.60 29.77 -20.22
N ASN A 136 5.71 30.47 -20.47
CA ASN A 136 6.77 30.06 -21.37
C ASN A 136 7.70 29.09 -20.65
N VAL A 137 7.77 27.84 -21.11
CA VAL A 137 8.68 26.82 -20.58
C VAL A 137 9.77 26.55 -21.61
N THR A 138 11.02 26.80 -21.21
CA THR A 138 12.23 26.51 -22.00
C THR A 138 12.87 25.24 -21.47
N PHE A 139 13.26 24.35 -22.39
CA PHE A 139 13.89 23.08 -22.07
C PHE A 139 14.99 22.76 -23.09
N VAL A 140 15.90 21.86 -22.70
CA VAL A 140 16.96 21.33 -23.56
C VAL A 140 16.77 19.83 -23.69
N ASP A 141 16.70 19.33 -24.93
CA ASP A 141 16.84 17.92 -25.23
C ASP A 141 18.30 17.52 -25.03
N LEU A 142 18.58 16.71 -24.01
CA LEU A 142 19.93 16.31 -23.64
C LEU A 142 20.54 15.30 -24.63
N THR A 143 19.72 14.65 -25.47
CA THR A 143 20.21 13.72 -26.50
C THR A 143 20.70 14.45 -27.74
N THR A 144 20.05 15.54 -28.13
CA THR A 144 20.42 16.32 -29.32
C THR A 144 21.10 17.65 -29.01
N GLY A 145 21.11 18.09 -27.75
CA GLY A 145 21.57 19.41 -27.32
C GLY A 145 20.69 20.59 -27.79
N LYS A 146 19.49 20.31 -28.34
CA LYS A 146 18.63 21.35 -28.93
C LYS A 146 17.76 21.99 -27.85
N GLU A 147 17.71 23.31 -27.85
CA GLU A 147 16.79 24.07 -27.03
C GLU A 147 15.39 24.10 -27.67
N GLY A 148 14.37 23.94 -26.83
CA GLY A 148 12.97 24.07 -27.19
C GLY A 148 12.25 25.03 -26.24
N LYS A 149 11.22 25.70 -26.76
CA LYS A 149 10.36 26.60 -25.98
C LYS A 149 8.90 26.32 -26.30
N GLN A 150 8.06 26.18 -25.28
CA GLN A 150 6.63 25.92 -25.43
C GLN A 150 5.79 26.72 -24.43
N ILE A 151 4.57 27.09 -24.83
CA ILE A 151 3.61 27.79 -23.98
C ILE A 151 2.62 26.80 -23.38
N PHE A 152 2.36 26.94 -22.08
CA PHE A 152 1.42 26.13 -21.30
C PHE A 152 0.44 26.99 -20.52
N ASP A 153 -0.78 26.47 -20.32
CA ASP A 153 -1.83 27.11 -19.51
C ASP A 153 -1.62 26.90 -18.01
N GLY A 154 -0.86 25.88 -17.62
CA GLY A 154 -0.43 25.67 -16.24
C GLY A 154 0.83 24.84 -16.11
N VAL A 155 1.51 24.97 -14.97
CA VAL A 155 2.79 24.31 -14.68
C VAL A 155 2.73 23.65 -13.30
N MET A 156 3.05 22.35 -13.26
CA MET A 156 3.19 21.55 -12.05
C MET A 156 4.68 21.22 -11.86
N VAL A 157 5.30 21.79 -10.84
CA VAL A 157 6.72 21.58 -10.53
C VAL A 157 6.85 20.41 -9.56
N ALA A 158 7.40 19.29 -10.02
CA ALA A 158 7.58 18.05 -9.27
C ALA A 158 9.06 17.58 -9.25
N SER A 159 9.99 18.53 -9.27
CA SER A 159 11.44 18.30 -9.38
C SER A 159 12.11 17.76 -8.10
N GLY A 160 11.40 17.73 -6.97
CA GLY A 160 11.96 17.33 -5.67
C GLY A 160 12.89 18.38 -5.05
N HIS A 161 13.59 18.00 -3.98
CA HIS A 161 14.46 18.89 -3.18
C HIS A 161 15.71 18.19 -2.60
N GLN A 162 16.08 17.01 -3.13
CA GLN A 162 17.13 16.13 -2.59
C GLN A 162 18.16 15.74 -3.67
N ASP A 163 18.69 16.73 -4.40
CA ASP A 163 19.73 16.51 -5.41
C ASP A 163 21.04 17.24 -5.07
N THR A 164 20.98 18.47 -4.58
CA THR A 164 22.18 19.29 -4.34
C THR A 164 22.71 19.07 -2.92
N PRO A 165 23.92 18.50 -2.72
CA PRO A 165 24.46 18.25 -1.38
C PRO A 165 24.63 19.53 -0.54
N TYR A 166 24.32 19.45 0.77
CA TYR A 166 24.62 20.53 1.71
C TYR A 166 25.91 20.21 2.48
N TYR A 167 26.99 20.91 2.15
CA TYR A 167 28.20 20.94 2.98
C TYR A 167 28.13 22.10 3.99
N PRO A 168 28.41 21.87 5.29
CA PRO A 168 28.56 22.95 6.25
C PRO A 168 29.80 23.80 5.93
N PRO A 169 29.93 25.01 6.52
CA PRO A 169 31.18 25.77 6.47
C PRO A 169 32.37 24.89 6.87
N PRO A 170 33.54 25.02 6.19
CA PRO A 170 34.71 24.20 6.50
C PRO A 170 35.11 24.32 7.98
N PHE A 171 35.46 23.19 8.58
CA PHE A 171 35.99 23.18 9.93
C PHE A 171 37.47 23.60 9.92
N PRO A 172 37.99 24.17 11.01
CA PRO A 172 39.40 24.51 11.11
C PRO A 172 40.31 23.31 10.79
N GLY A 173 41.28 23.49 9.88
CA GLY A 173 42.25 22.46 9.48
C GLY A 173 41.75 21.48 8.40
N GLN A 174 40.49 21.58 7.97
CA GLN A 174 39.87 20.65 7.01
C GLN A 174 40.60 20.64 5.65
N GLU A 175 41.17 21.78 5.25
CA GLU A 175 41.96 21.95 4.03
C GLU A 175 43.28 21.17 4.03
N THR A 176 43.80 20.83 5.21
CA THR A 176 45.04 20.05 5.37
C THR A 176 44.79 18.56 5.55
N PHE A 177 43.53 18.13 5.67
CA PHE A 177 43.19 16.73 5.89
C PHE A 177 43.53 15.89 4.66
N THR A 178 44.28 14.81 4.86
CA THR A 178 44.78 13.94 3.78
C THR A 178 43.82 12.80 3.43
N GLY A 179 42.86 12.49 4.31
CA GLY A 179 41.81 11.51 4.03
C GLY A 179 40.74 12.05 3.09
N ARG A 180 39.85 11.18 2.64
CA ARG A 180 38.76 11.55 1.73
C ARG A 180 37.66 12.31 2.46
N ILE A 181 37.06 13.29 1.79
CA ILE A 181 35.84 13.96 2.24
C ILE A 181 34.78 13.76 1.17
N SER A 182 33.61 13.25 1.57
CA SER A 182 32.49 12.97 0.66
C SER A 182 31.16 13.39 1.31
N HIS A 183 30.09 13.38 0.52
CA HIS A 183 28.72 13.51 1.02
C HIS A 183 27.98 12.18 0.87
N SER A 184 26.93 11.98 1.66
CA SER A 184 26.03 10.82 1.55
C SER A 184 25.38 10.67 0.16
N HIS A 185 25.40 11.74 -0.64
CA HIS A 185 24.93 11.75 -2.01
C HIS A 185 25.84 10.94 -2.94
N ASP A 186 27.12 10.82 -2.62
CA ASP A 186 28.13 10.15 -3.43
C ASP A 186 28.46 8.75 -2.87
N TYR A 187 28.02 8.44 -1.64
CA TYR A 187 28.09 7.10 -1.06
C TYR A 187 27.17 6.13 -1.82
N ARG A 188 27.69 4.94 -2.17
CA ARG A 188 26.95 3.92 -2.94
C ARG A 188 26.87 2.58 -2.23
N SER A 189 27.99 2.08 -1.73
CA SER A 189 28.10 0.77 -1.09
C SER A 189 29.32 0.72 -0.17
N THR A 190 29.38 -0.33 0.65
CA THR A 190 30.51 -0.64 1.54
C THR A 190 31.79 -1.06 0.84
N ALA A 191 31.76 -1.40 -0.46
CA ALA A 191 32.93 -1.85 -1.19
C ALA A 191 34.06 -0.81 -1.13
N GLY A 192 35.25 -1.23 -0.70
CA GLY A 192 36.42 -0.35 -0.54
C GLY A 192 36.49 0.34 0.82
N TYR A 193 35.64 -0.01 1.78
CA TYR A 193 35.69 0.47 3.17
C TYR A 193 36.24 -0.57 4.16
N GLU A 194 36.68 -1.73 3.68
CA GLU A 194 37.30 -2.77 4.49
C GLU A 194 38.50 -2.22 5.26
N GLU A 195 38.57 -2.50 6.57
CA GLU A 195 39.64 -2.07 7.47
C GLU A 195 39.85 -0.54 7.62
N LYS A 196 38.97 0.29 7.05
CA LYS A 196 39.05 1.75 7.16
C LYS A 196 38.46 2.29 8.47
N THR A 197 38.93 3.47 8.87
CA THR A 197 38.34 4.30 9.91
C THR A 197 37.54 5.44 9.28
N VAL A 198 36.23 5.46 9.51
CA VAL A 198 35.32 6.41 8.86
C VAL A 198 34.59 7.27 9.88
N ILE A 199 34.44 8.56 9.59
CA ILE A 199 33.59 9.48 10.36
C ILE A 199 32.34 9.80 9.54
N VAL A 200 31.16 9.55 10.11
CA VAL A 200 29.86 9.89 9.54
C VAL A 200 29.31 11.12 10.26
N VAL A 201 29.05 12.21 9.52
CA VAL A 201 28.61 13.48 10.10
C VAL A 201 27.11 13.69 9.93
N GLY A 202 26.36 13.62 11.03
CA GLY A 202 24.90 13.80 11.07
C GLY A 202 24.16 12.49 11.31
N ILE A 203 23.04 12.57 12.05
CA ILE A 203 22.20 11.42 12.46
C ILE A 203 20.77 11.53 11.90
N GLY A 204 20.65 12.02 10.66
CA GLY A 204 19.42 11.81 9.87
C GLY A 204 19.32 10.36 9.37
N ASN A 205 18.26 10.02 8.63
CA ASN A 205 18.09 8.69 8.02
C ASN A 205 19.36 8.25 7.26
N SER A 206 19.88 9.09 6.36
CA SER A 206 21.11 8.79 5.61
C SER A 206 22.33 8.54 6.52
N GLY A 207 22.49 9.31 7.59
CA GLY A 207 23.63 9.13 8.51
C GLY A 207 23.53 7.86 9.35
N ALA A 208 22.32 7.52 9.80
CA ALA A 208 22.06 6.28 10.53
C ALA A 208 22.26 5.04 9.63
N ASP A 209 21.81 5.09 8.39
CA ASP A 209 21.98 4.01 7.41
C ASP A 209 23.46 3.85 7.02
N VAL A 210 24.15 4.93 6.61
CA VAL A 210 25.58 4.88 6.26
C VAL A 210 26.41 4.36 7.44
N ALA A 211 26.17 4.85 8.66
CA ALA A 211 26.90 4.40 9.83
C ALA A 211 26.66 2.91 10.13
N SER A 212 25.44 2.44 9.98
CA SER A 212 25.07 1.04 10.24
C SER A 212 25.61 0.09 9.17
N GLU A 213 25.58 0.51 7.90
CA GLU A 213 26.07 -0.26 6.75
C GLU A 213 27.60 -0.38 6.79
N LEU A 214 28.32 0.73 6.98
CA LEU A 214 29.78 0.76 7.05
C LEU A 214 30.32 -0.05 8.23
N ALA A 215 29.63 -0.02 9.37
CA ALA A 215 30.04 -0.74 10.58
C ALA A 215 30.05 -2.28 10.45
N ARG A 216 29.62 -2.82 9.29
CA ARG A 216 29.77 -4.23 8.93
C ARG A 216 31.14 -4.60 8.38
N VAL A 217 31.86 -3.63 7.80
CA VAL A 217 33.12 -3.90 7.05
C VAL A 217 34.30 -3.04 7.51
N THR A 218 34.04 -1.86 8.06
CA THR A 218 35.09 -0.93 8.49
C THR A 218 35.73 -1.39 9.80
N LYS A 219 36.99 -1.03 10.01
CA LYS A 219 37.66 -1.17 11.31
C LYS A 219 36.94 -0.39 12.41
N LYS A 220 36.46 0.83 12.08
CA LYS A 220 35.79 1.70 13.05
C LYS A 220 34.93 2.76 12.39
N VAL A 221 33.72 2.97 12.92
CA VAL A 221 32.86 4.10 12.52
C VAL A 221 32.66 5.05 13.69
N TYR A 222 32.89 6.34 13.46
CA TYR A 222 32.51 7.41 14.38
C TYR A 222 31.28 8.13 13.85
N LEU A 223 30.18 8.15 14.62
CA LEU A 223 28.95 8.86 14.27
C LEU A 223 28.89 10.20 15.01
N VAL A 224 29.06 11.29 14.27
CA VAL A 224 29.05 12.65 14.80
C VAL A 224 27.62 13.17 14.91
N CYS A 225 27.19 13.42 16.14
CA CYS A 225 25.86 13.90 16.47
C CYS A 225 25.92 15.35 16.98
N ARG A 226 25.22 16.26 16.31
CA ARG A 226 25.01 17.62 16.82
C ARG A 226 23.86 17.62 17.84
N ARG A 227 23.91 18.52 18.84
CA ARG A 227 22.80 18.82 19.76
C ARG A 227 22.24 17.61 20.56
N GLY A 228 23.05 16.59 20.82
CA GLY A 228 22.68 15.45 21.66
C GLY A 228 22.08 14.24 20.92
N GLY A 229 21.94 14.27 19.59
CA GLY A 229 21.53 13.10 18.79
C GLY A 229 20.15 13.21 18.15
N ALA A 230 19.46 12.08 17.98
CA ALA A 230 18.13 11.98 17.40
C ALA A 230 17.35 10.81 18.03
N TRP A 231 16.03 10.94 18.08
CA TRP A 231 15.16 9.81 18.40
C TRP A 231 15.15 8.83 17.23
N ILE A 232 15.53 7.57 17.50
CA ILE A 232 15.56 6.50 16.51
C ILE A 232 14.27 5.69 16.63
N PHE A 233 13.57 5.62 15.51
CA PHE A 233 12.41 4.78 15.32
C PHE A 233 12.84 3.49 14.61
N ASN A 234 12.13 2.41 14.89
CA ASN A 234 12.27 1.15 14.17
C ASN A 234 11.12 1.03 13.18
N ARG A 235 11.37 0.40 12.02
CA ARG A 235 10.34 0.10 11.02
C ARG A 235 9.24 -0.77 11.62
N MET A 236 9.62 -1.70 12.50
CA MET A 236 8.71 -2.61 13.19
C MET A 236 8.55 -2.23 14.66
N VAL A 237 7.31 -2.21 15.14
CA VAL A 237 6.96 -2.13 16.56
C VAL A 237 6.51 -3.51 17.08
N GLU A 238 5.79 -3.56 18.20
CA GLU A 238 5.31 -4.81 18.80
C GLU A 238 4.59 -5.70 17.78
N ARG A 239 4.88 -7.01 17.84
CA ARG A 239 4.32 -8.04 16.95
C ARG A 239 4.63 -7.84 15.46
N GLY A 240 5.69 -7.11 15.13
CA GLY A 240 6.15 -6.91 13.75
C GLY A 240 5.37 -5.87 12.96
N VAL A 241 4.36 -5.23 13.55
CA VAL A 241 3.51 -4.23 12.89
C VAL A 241 4.35 -3.02 12.44
N PRO A 242 4.13 -2.47 11.22
CA PRO A 242 4.78 -1.24 10.80
C PRO A 242 4.50 -0.07 11.75
N TYR A 243 5.53 0.67 12.16
CA TYR A 243 5.39 1.75 13.16
C TYR A 243 4.44 2.86 12.72
N ASP A 244 4.40 3.14 11.42
CA ASP A 244 3.57 4.15 10.78
C ASP A 244 2.09 3.78 10.80
N TYR A 245 1.70 2.50 10.94
CA TYR A 245 0.29 2.14 11.15
C TYR A 245 -0.24 2.67 12.49
N VAL A 246 0.63 2.68 13.51
CA VAL A 246 0.28 3.14 14.86
C VAL A 246 0.27 4.67 14.93
N LEU A 247 1.22 5.33 14.25
CA LEU A 247 1.32 6.79 14.26
C LEU A 247 0.36 7.47 13.29
N ALA A 248 0.15 6.90 12.10
CA ALA A 248 -0.68 7.46 11.04
C ALA A 248 -2.07 6.79 11.02
N ASN A 249 -2.83 6.89 12.11
CA ASN A 249 -4.26 6.53 12.11
C ASN A 249 -5.16 7.70 12.55
N ARG A 250 -6.43 7.66 12.14
CA ARG A 250 -7.39 8.76 12.37
C ARG A 250 -7.76 8.90 13.84
N PHE A 251 -7.91 7.81 14.59
CA PHE A 251 -8.22 7.88 16.02
C PHE A 251 -7.12 8.59 16.80
N THR A 252 -5.85 8.20 16.61
CA THR A 252 -4.69 8.83 17.23
C THR A 252 -4.63 10.32 16.87
N ASN A 253 -4.69 10.64 15.56
CA ASN A 253 -4.48 12.01 15.10
C ASN A 253 -5.66 12.96 15.37
N ASN A 254 -6.90 12.47 15.26
CA ASN A 254 -8.09 13.32 15.39
C ASN A 254 -8.69 13.33 16.79
N VAL A 255 -8.43 12.32 17.62
CA VAL A 255 -9.00 12.17 18.97
C VAL A 255 -7.90 12.18 20.02
N LEU A 256 -7.01 11.17 20.01
CA LEU A 256 -6.05 10.96 21.09
C LEU A 256 -5.12 12.16 21.31
N LEU A 257 -4.52 12.68 20.23
CA LEU A 257 -3.61 13.83 20.28
C LEU A 257 -4.30 15.16 20.64
N LYS A 258 -5.63 15.23 20.52
CA LYS A 258 -6.41 16.42 20.92
C LYS A 258 -6.89 16.34 22.38
N VAL A 259 -7.14 15.14 22.87
CA VAL A 259 -7.60 14.89 24.25
C VAL A 259 -6.43 14.84 25.22
N ILE A 260 -5.33 14.19 24.83
CA ILE A 260 -4.10 14.11 25.62
C ILE A 260 -3.25 15.34 25.35
N SER A 261 -2.72 15.99 26.39
CA SER A 261 -1.82 17.13 26.18
C SER A 261 -0.57 16.69 25.39
N PRO A 262 -0.05 17.51 24.45
CA PRO A 262 1.12 17.16 23.64
C PRO A 262 2.32 16.70 24.48
N THR A 263 2.52 17.30 25.66
CA THR A 263 3.57 16.93 26.60
C THR A 263 3.41 15.51 27.16
N ARG A 264 2.19 15.09 27.51
CA ARG A 264 1.93 13.74 28.01
C ARG A 264 2.13 12.70 26.92
N PHE A 265 1.63 12.97 25.71
CA PHE A 265 1.84 12.08 24.57
C PHE A 265 3.33 11.96 24.22
N SER A 266 4.06 13.07 24.20
CA SER A 266 5.51 13.08 23.99
C SER A 266 6.25 12.23 25.04
N LYS A 267 5.90 12.35 26.34
CA LYS A 267 6.48 11.52 27.41
C LYS A 267 6.18 10.03 27.23
N MET A 268 4.96 9.68 26.81
CA MET A 268 4.58 8.30 26.51
C MET A 268 5.43 7.74 25.37
N LEU A 269 5.58 8.50 24.28
CA LEU A 269 6.39 8.10 23.14
C LEU A 269 7.88 7.98 23.49
N VAL A 270 8.42 8.88 24.31
CA VAL A 270 9.79 8.74 24.85
C VAL A 270 9.94 7.43 25.62
N LYS A 271 8.98 7.10 26.49
CA LYS A 271 8.99 5.85 27.25
C LYS A 271 8.97 4.65 26.31
N ASP A 272 8.11 4.67 25.29
CA ASP A 272 7.98 3.58 24.34
C ASP A 272 9.22 3.38 23.47
N LEU A 273 9.84 4.45 22.98
CA LEU A 273 11.12 4.38 22.26
C LEU A 273 12.24 3.84 23.16
N ASN A 274 12.32 4.32 24.40
CA ASN A 274 13.34 3.89 25.35
C ASN A 274 13.15 2.46 25.88
N LYS A 275 11.97 1.85 25.73
CA LYS A 275 11.78 0.41 26.06
C LYS A 275 12.68 -0.48 25.21
N ARG A 276 12.98 -0.08 23.97
CA ARG A 276 13.79 -0.90 23.06
C ARG A 276 15.28 -0.71 23.30
N PHE A 277 15.71 0.54 23.48
CA PHE A 277 17.04 0.88 23.95
C PHE A 277 17.03 2.32 24.51
N ASP A 278 17.79 2.56 25.57
CA ASP A 278 17.81 3.86 26.23
C ASP A 278 18.70 4.84 25.46
N HIS A 279 18.08 5.82 24.79
CA HIS A 279 18.79 6.81 23.98
C HIS A 279 19.82 7.63 24.79
N GLU A 280 19.61 7.79 26.10
CA GLU A 280 20.53 8.52 26.98
C GLU A 280 21.80 7.72 27.24
N GLN A 281 21.66 6.42 27.52
CA GLN A 281 22.80 5.51 27.72
C GLN A 281 23.68 5.44 26.47
N PHE A 282 23.06 5.46 25.29
CA PHE A 282 23.76 5.47 24.00
C PHE A 282 24.20 6.86 23.53
N ARG A 283 24.04 7.92 24.36
CA ARG A 283 24.46 9.30 24.08
C ARG A 283 23.86 9.90 22.80
N ILE A 284 22.66 9.47 22.43
CA ILE A 284 21.91 9.94 21.24
C ILE A 284 20.55 10.54 21.59
N LYS A 285 20.25 10.76 22.87
CA LYS A 285 19.04 11.44 23.34
C LYS A 285 19.09 12.94 23.02
N PRO A 286 18.26 13.44 22.10
CA PRO A 286 18.20 14.87 21.82
C PRO A 286 17.49 15.63 22.95
N LYS A 287 17.67 16.96 22.98
CA LYS A 287 17.00 17.84 23.98
C LYS A 287 15.50 17.98 23.76
N ASN A 288 15.03 17.85 22.51
CA ASN A 288 13.62 17.99 22.13
C ASN A 288 12.87 16.66 22.21
N GLY A 289 11.54 16.72 22.28
CA GLY A 289 10.69 15.52 22.23
C GLY A 289 10.69 14.83 20.85
N PRO A 290 10.26 13.56 20.77
CA PRO A 290 10.29 12.76 19.54
C PRO A 290 9.51 13.35 18.38
N LEU A 291 8.42 14.06 18.64
CA LEU A 291 7.58 14.67 17.59
C LEU A 291 8.06 16.05 17.12
N SER A 292 9.13 16.58 17.71
CA SER A 292 9.63 17.93 17.42
C SER A 292 10.73 17.96 16.35
N SER A 293 11.04 16.82 15.73
CA SER A 293 12.01 16.70 14.65
C SER A 293 11.64 15.51 13.79
N HIS A 294 11.93 15.55 12.49
CA HIS A 294 11.67 14.42 11.59
C HIS A 294 12.23 13.11 12.17
N PRO A 295 11.50 11.98 12.10
CA PRO A 295 11.95 10.73 12.68
C PRO A 295 13.19 10.21 11.92
N THR A 296 14.21 9.81 12.68
CA THR A 296 15.28 8.97 12.13
C THR A 296 14.86 7.52 12.29
N VAL A 297 14.63 6.81 11.19
CA VAL A 297 14.17 5.42 11.19
C VAL A 297 15.35 4.52 10.84
N CYS A 298 15.83 3.74 11.80
CA CYS A 298 16.93 2.80 11.57
C CYS A 298 16.85 1.63 12.55
N ASP A 299 16.70 0.42 12.00
CA ASP A 299 16.51 -0.79 12.82
C ASP A 299 17.82 -1.32 13.43
N GLU A 300 18.94 -1.08 12.75
CA GLU A 300 20.23 -1.70 13.05
C GLU A 300 21.14 -0.84 13.92
N LEU A 301 20.99 0.49 13.88
CA LEU A 301 21.86 1.42 14.60
C LEU A 301 22.03 1.07 16.09
N PRO A 302 20.97 0.73 16.87
CA PRO A 302 21.13 0.36 18.28
C PRO A 302 22.03 -0.87 18.49
N LEU A 303 21.96 -1.86 17.59
CA LEU A 303 22.81 -3.06 17.65
C LEU A 303 24.28 -2.70 17.37
N ARG A 304 24.51 -1.79 16.42
CA ARG A 304 25.87 -1.34 16.04
C ARG A 304 26.52 -0.50 17.13
N LEU A 305 25.73 0.31 17.82
CA LEU A 305 26.16 1.07 19.00
C LEU A 305 26.52 0.14 20.17
N MET A 306 25.67 -0.87 20.45
CA MET A 306 25.91 -1.84 21.52
C MET A 306 27.16 -2.69 21.28
N ALA A 307 27.40 -3.09 20.02
CA ALA A 307 28.60 -3.84 19.64
C ALA A 307 29.89 -2.99 19.64
N GLY A 308 29.81 -1.67 19.83
CA GLY A 308 30.95 -0.76 19.77
C GLY A 308 31.52 -0.53 18.36
N THR A 309 30.89 -1.10 17.33
CA THR A 309 31.27 -0.92 15.91
C THR A 309 30.96 0.49 15.39
N VAL A 310 29.94 1.14 15.96
CA VAL A 310 29.66 2.57 15.79
C VAL A 310 29.87 3.27 17.12
N ILE A 311 30.66 4.33 17.11
CA ILE A 311 30.97 5.12 18.31
C ILE A 311 30.46 6.54 18.13
N VAL A 312 29.57 6.97 19.03
CA VAL A 312 29.01 8.33 19.00
C VAL A 312 30.05 9.34 19.46
N ARG A 313 30.13 10.44 18.72
CA ARG A 313 30.98 11.60 19.04
C ARG A 313 30.19 12.90 18.97
N PRO A 314 30.56 13.92 19.78
CA PRO A 314 30.02 15.25 19.61
C PRO A 314 30.55 15.87 18.30
N GLN A 315 30.17 17.11 18.06
CA GLN A 315 30.56 17.85 16.87
C GLN A 315 32.09 17.91 16.69
N ILE A 316 32.52 17.99 15.43
CA ILE A 316 33.93 18.17 15.06
C ILE A 316 34.39 19.55 15.50
N LYS A 317 35.51 19.60 16.23
CA LYS A 317 36.18 20.84 16.65
C LYS A 317 37.18 21.31 15.61
N LYS A 318 38.05 20.41 15.14
CA LYS A 318 39.05 20.68 14.10
C LYS A 318 39.52 19.38 13.44
N PHE A 319 40.07 19.53 12.24
CA PHE A 319 40.81 18.50 11.53
C PHE A 319 42.32 18.70 11.78
N SER A 320 43.06 17.60 11.70
CA SER A 320 44.52 17.55 11.58
C SER A 320 44.89 16.87 10.25
N LEU A 321 46.16 16.59 10.01
CA LEU A 321 46.63 15.94 8.78
C LEU A 321 45.96 14.57 8.51
N SER A 322 45.84 13.71 9.54
CA SER A 322 45.28 12.35 9.45
C SER A 322 44.32 12.00 10.60
N SER A 323 43.92 12.99 11.39
CA SER A 323 43.05 12.82 12.57
C SER A 323 41.98 13.90 12.66
N VAL A 324 40.94 13.64 13.44
CA VAL A 324 39.85 14.58 13.69
C VAL A 324 39.59 14.68 15.19
N VAL A 325 39.61 15.92 15.70
CA VAL A 325 39.38 16.23 17.12
C VAL A 325 37.94 16.70 17.31
N PHE A 326 37.26 16.14 18.30
CA PHE A 326 35.87 16.47 18.64
C PHE A 326 35.78 17.52 19.76
N GLU A 327 34.60 18.11 19.97
CA GLU A 327 34.38 19.16 20.97
C GLU A 327 34.65 18.71 22.42
N ASP A 328 34.49 17.43 22.73
CA ASP A 328 34.80 16.85 24.05
C ASP A 328 36.31 16.59 24.27
N GLY A 329 37.15 16.96 23.30
CA GLY A 329 38.60 16.75 23.35
C GLY A 329 39.04 15.35 22.91
N THR A 330 38.12 14.43 22.64
CA THR A 330 38.48 13.12 22.09
C THR A 330 38.95 13.24 20.63
N GLU A 331 39.74 12.27 20.19
CA GLU A 331 40.33 12.26 18.85
C GLU A 331 40.07 10.92 18.15
N ALA A 332 39.77 10.99 16.86
CA ALA A 332 39.82 9.86 15.94
C ALA A 332 41.11 9.96 15.13
N VAL A 333 42.00 8.98 15.28
CA VAL A 333 43.30 8.91 14.58
C VAL A 333 43.21 8.01 13.36
N ASN A 334 44.07 8.24 12.37
CA ASN A 334 44.13 7.48 11.11
C ASN A 334 42.78 7.43 10.39
N VAL A 335 42.14 8.58 10.22
CA VAL A 335 40.83 8.68 9.57
C VAL A 335 41.00 8.64 8.06
N ASP A 336 40.44 7.63 7.42
CA ASP A 336 40.52 7.43 5.97
C ASP A 336 39.47 8.26 5.21
N GLU A 337 38.27 8.41 5.78
CA GLU A 337 37.19 9.16 5.14
C GLU A 337 36.24 9.85 6.14
N VAL A 338 35.77 11.03 5.78
CA VAL A 338 34.68 11.74 6.44
C VAL A 338 33.50 11.87 5.47
N VAL A 339 32.38 11.23 5.82
CA VAL A 339 31.13 11.22 5.03
C VAL A 339 30.13 12.19 5.64
N PHE A 340 29.85 13.30 4.96
CA PHE A 340 28.86 14.27 5.34
C PHE A 340 27.44 13.79 5.03
N CYS A 341 26.66 13.49 6.07
CA CYS A 341 25.24 13.16 5.98
C CYS A 341 24.38 14.36 6.43
N THR A 342 24.71 15.54 5.89
CA THR A 342 24.23 16.84 6.37
C THR A 342 23.03 17.39 5.62
N GLY A 343 22.44 16.59 4.73
CA GLY A 343 21.21 16.90 4.01
C GLY A 343 21.47 17.60 2.67
N PHE A 344 20.46 18.27 2.14
CA PHE A 344 20.47 18.82 0.79
C PHE A 344 20.07 20.29 0.77
N LYS A 345 20.58 21.01 -0.23
CA LYS A 345 20.09 22.32 -0.67
C LYS A 345 19.05 22.11 -1.77
N TYR A 346 18.16 23.07 -1.91
CA TYR A 346 17.29 23.17 -3.06
C TYR A 346 17.18 24.63 -3.47
N ASN A 347 16.82 24.88 -4.73
CA ASN A 347 16.53 26.20 -5.25
C ASN A 347 15.36 26.09 -6.23
N LEU A 348 14.73 27.23 -6.49
CA LEU A 348 13.62 27.33 -7.44
C LEU A 348 13.99 28.24 -8.62
N ASN A 349 15.28 28.24 -8.99
CA ASN A 349 15.81 29.17 -10.00
C ASN A 349 15.20 28.94 -11.39
N ILE A 350 14.64 27.74 -11.64
CA ILE A 350 13.88 27.47 -12.86
C ILE A 350 12.66 28.40 -13.02
N ILE A 351 12.14 29.01 -11.95
CA ILE A 351 11.03 29.97 -12.02
C ILE A 351 11.59 31.39 -12.04
N GLU A 352 11.53 32.04 -13.19
CA GLU A 352 11.92 33.46 -13.38
C GLU A 352 13.31 33.81 -12.79
N ASN A 353 14.27 32.87 -12.87
CA ASN A 353 15.62 32.96 -12.31
C ASN A 353 15.66 33.18 -10.79
N GLY A 354 14.66 32.64 -10.06
CA GLY A 354 14.55 32.74 -8.61
C GLY A 354 14.06 34.11 -8.10
N ARG A 355 13.75 35.06 -9.00
CA ARG A 355 13.28 36.41 -8.63
C ARG A 355 11.92 36.38 -7.92
N THR A 356 11.03 35.49 -8.35
CA THR A 356 9.65 35.42 -7.84
C THR A 356 9.55 34.57 -6.57
N LEU A 357 10.40 33.55 -6.45
CA LEU A 357 10.42 32.60 -5.33
C LEU A 357 11.85 32.40 -4.84
N PRO A 358 12.45 33.42 -4.20
CA PRO A 358 13.80 33.32 -3.67
C PRO A 358 13.85 32.28 -2.55
N VAL A 359 14.86 31.40 -2.61
CA VAL A 359 15.13 30.41 -1.56
C VAL A 359 16.42 30.81 -0.85
N GLU A 360 16.27 31.39 0.34
CA GLU A 360 17.40 31.78 1.18
C GLU A 360 17.59 30.75 2.30
N ASN A 361 18.81 30.25 2.49
CA ASN A 361 19.15 29.32 3.57
C ASN A 361 18.25 28.07 3.64
N ASN A 362 17.81 27.54 2.49
CA ASN A 362 16.85 26.44 2.38
C ASN A 362 15.50 26.70 3.09
N ARG A 363 15.13 27.97 3.32
CA ARG A 363 13.83 28.31 3.89
C ARG A 363 12.75 28.16 2.82
N HIS A 364 11.68 27.44 3.16
CA HIS A 364 10.49 27.33 2.33
C HIS A 364 9.93 28.73 2.03
N PRO A 365 9.61 29.09 0.76
CA PRO A 365 9.22 30.46 0.38
C PRO A 365 7.77 30.84 0.76
N GLY A 366 7.16 30.14 1.74
CA GLY A 366 5.78 30.38 2.19
C GLY A 366 4.71 30.21 1.11
N MET A 367 4.27 28.97 0.85
CA MET A 367 3.23 28.68 -0.16
C MET A 367 1.95 28.15 0.46
N TYR A 368 0.80 28.53 -0.09
CA TYR A 368 -0.48 28.04 0.38
C TYR A 368 -0.58 26.54 0.15
N LEU A 369 -0.85 25.79 1.24
CA LEU A 369 -0.82 24.33 1.26
C LEU A 369 0.52 23.73 0.82
N HIS A 370 1.64 24.46 0.88
CA HIS A 370 2.93 24.03 0.28
C HIS A 370 2.84 23.75 -1.23
N MET A 371 1.87 24.36 -1.92
CA MET A 371 1.63 24.16 -3.36
C MET A 371 1.60 25.46 -4.15
N PHE A 372 0.78 26.42 -3.70
CA PHE A 372 0.42 27.60 -4.49
C PHE A 372 1.17 28.83 -4.00
N PRO A 373 2.02 29.45 -4.83
CA PRO A 373 2.72 30.66 -4.45
C PRO A 373 1.79 31.88 -4.46
N PRO A 374 1.70 32.66 -3.36
CA PRO A 374 0.89 33.88 -3.32
C PRO A 374 1.28 34.92 -4.38
N GLN A 375 2.55 34.93 -4.80
CA GLN A 375 3.12 35.85 -5.80
C GLN A 375 2.55 35.65 -7.22
N THR A 376 1.96 34.48 -7.47
CA THR A 376 1.26 34.10 -8.72
C THR A 376 -0.23 33.79 -8.44
N GLY A 377 -0.73 34.21 -7.28
CA GLY A 377 -2.04 33.83 -6.76
C GLY A 377 -3.23 34.51 -7.45
N ASP A 378 -2.95 35.49 -8.32
CA ASP A 378 -3.92 36.15 -9.20
C ASP A 378 -4.49 35.20 -10.27
N LYS A 379 -3.66 34.27 -10.75
CA LYS A 379 -4.05 33.26 -11.76
C LYS A 379 -4.07 31.83 -11.21
N ASN A 380 -3.22 31.51 -10.24
CA ASN A 380 -3.08 30.16 -9.67
C ASN A 380 -2.80 29.08 -10.74
N THR A 381 -2.00 29.38 -11.75
CA THR A 381 -1.63 28.45 -12.83
C THR A 381 -0.25 27.80 -12.65
N LEU A 382 0.44 28.12 -11.56
CA LEU A 382 1.71 27.51 -11.14
C LEU A 382 1.53 26.83 -9.78
N CYS A 383 1.97 25.58 -9.65
CA CYS A 383 2.02 24.89 -8.37
C CYS A 383 3.26 24.03 -8.19
N PHE A 384 3.58 23.72 -6.94
CA PHE A 384 4.63 22.80 -6.52
C PHE A 384 4.01 21.54 -5.92
N ILE A 385 4.49 20.37 -6.33
CA ILE A 385 3.95 19.07 -5.93
C ILE A 385 5.04 18.27 -5.23
N GLY A 386 4.74 17.84 -4.01
CA GLY A 386 5.67 17.09 -3.15
C GLY A 386 6.83 17.92 -2.60
N LEU A 387 6.76 19.25 -2.61
CA LEU A 387 7.72 20.13 -1.95
C LEU A 387 7.38 20.29 -0.45
N LEU A 388 7.33 19.16 0.26
CA LEU A 388 7.06 19.05 1.70
C LEU A 388 7.64 17.73 2.23
N MET A 389 7.69 17.58 3.55
CA MET A 389 8.11 16.35 4.23
C MET A 389 7.00 15.90 5.18
N PRO A 390 6.18 14.90 4.81
CA PRO A 390 5.12 14.42 5.68
C PRO A 390 5.67 13.42 6.71
N TRP A 391 5.06 13.40 7.90
CA TRP A 391 5.18 12.28 8.84
C TRP A 391 4.37 11.06 8.37
N GLY A 392 4.71 10.55 7.19
CA GLY A 392 4.00 9.48 6.48
C GLY A 392 4.43 9.40 5.01
N GLY A 393 3.60 8.78 4.16
CA GLY A 393 3.92 8.57 2.74
C GLY A 393 3.83 9.84 1.89
N LEU A 394 4.85 10.12 1.07
CA LEU A 394 4.84 11.29 0.18
C LEU A 394 3.90 11.12 -1.02
N PHE A 395 3.81 9.92 -1.59
CA PHE A 395 3.07 9.69 -2.84
C PHE A 395 1.56 10.00 -2.75
N PRO A 396 0.82 9.57 -1.71
CA PRO A 396 -0.59 9.94 -1.59
C PRO A 396 -0.79 11.44 -1.33
N VAL A 397 0.19 12.10 -0.70
CA VAL A 397 0.18 13.55 -0.55
C VAL A 397 0.33 14.21 -1.92
N ALA A 398 1.34 13.84 -2.69
CA ALA A 398 1.55 14.37 -4.03
C ALA A 398 0.35 14.11 -4.96
N GLU A 399 -0.27 12.94 -4.85
CA GLU A 399 -1.48 12.61 -5.60
C GLU A 399 -2.65 13.55 -5.26
N MET A 400 -2.90 13.78 -3.98
CA MET A 400 -3.96 14.69 -3.52
C MET A 400 -3.67 16.15 -3.92
N GLN A 401 -2.41 16.57 -3.89
CA GLN A 401 -1.98 17.87 -4.40
C GLN A 401 -2.24 17.99 -5.91
N ALA A 402 -1.89 16.96 -6.69
CA ALA A 402 -2.13 16.94 -8.13
C ALA A 402 -3.63 17.04 -8.47
N ARG A 403 -4.48 16.28 -7.77
CA ARG A 403 -5.94 16.37 -7.91
C ARG A 403 -6.46 17.77 -7.60
N LEU A 404 -5.97 18.41 -6.53
CA LEU A 404 -6.41 19.75 -6.14
C LEU A 404 -6.03 20.80 -7.20
N PHE A 405 -4.80 20.75 -7.71
CA PHE A 405 -4.39 21.65 -8.80
C PHE A 405 -5.27 21.48 -10.03
N CYS A 406 -5.51 20.24 -10.47
CA CYS A 406 -6.36 19.98 -11.63
C CYS A 406 -7.81 20.45 -11.39
N ALA A 407 -8.39 20.17 -10.22
CA ALA A 407 -9.73 20.64 -9.86
C ALA A 407 -9.84 22.17 -9.91
N GLN A 408 -8.82 22.89 -9.44
CA GLN A 408 -8.80 24.35 -9.54
C GLN A 408 -8.59 24.85 -10.98
N MET A 409 -7.65 24.26 -11.72
CA MET A 409 -7.35 24.66 -13.10
C MET A 409 -8.55 24.53 -14.05
N PHE A 410 -9.39 23.51 -13.80
CA PHE A 410 -10.63 23.27 -14.54
C PHE A 410 -11.87 23.92 -13.88
N ARG A 411 -11.66 24.85 -12.92
CA ARG A 411 -12.69 25.66 -12.27
C ARG A 411 -13.78 24.87 -11.52
N GLU A 412 -13.48 23.65 -11.09
CA GLU A 412 -14.36 22.87 -10.22
C GLU A 412 -14.26 23.30 -8.76
N ILE A 413 -13.10 23.87 -8.40
CA ILE A 413 -12.80 24.40 -7.06
C ILE A 413 -12.19 25.79 -7.21
N SER A 414 -12.67 26.73 -6.40
CA SER A 414 -12.03 28.04 -6.23
C SER A 414 -11.10 28.02 -5.04
N LEU A 415 -9.86 28.47 -5.23
CA LEU A 415 -8.95 28.73 -4.11
C LEU A 415 -9.35 30.03 -3.39
N PRO A 416 -8.98 30.19 -2.11
CA PRO A 416 -9.18 31.45 -1.39
C PRO A 416 -8.40 32.60 -2.05
N ASN A 417 -8.76 33.85 -1.75
CA ASN A 417 -8.01 34.99 -2.25
C ASN A 417 -6.58 35.05 -1.67
N VAL A 418 -5.71 35.86 -2.27
CA VAL A 418 -4.27 35.93 -1.91
C VAL A 418 -4.06 36.30 -0.44
N ASP A 419 -4.88 37.18 0.14
CA ASP A 419 -4.74 37.59 1.54
C ASP A 419 -5.15 36.48 2.51
N GLN A 420 -6.20 35.74 2.18
CA GLN A 420 -6.59 34.52 2.91
C GLN A 420 -5.52 33.43 2.78
N MET A 421 -4.88 33.29 1.61
CA MET A 421 -3.74 32.40 1.43
C MET A 421 -2.58 32.78 2.35
N ARG A 422 -2.18 34.07 2.37
CA ARG A 422 -1.13 34.60 3.26
C ARG A 422 -1.45 34.36 4.72
N LEU A 423 -2.70 34.63 5.13
CA LEU A 423 -3.15 34.37 6.50
C LEU A 423 -3.06 32.88 6.87
N SER A 424 -3.41 31.98 5.94
CA SER A 424 -3.24 30.54 6.15
C SER A 424 -1.77 30.16 6.28
N ILE A 425 -0.90 30.70 5.43
CA ILE A 425 0.55 30.43 5.47
C ILE A 425 1.10 30.84 6.84
N SER A 426 0.82 32.06 7.31
CA SER A 426 1.28 32.52 8.62
C SER A 426 0.80 31.64 9.77
N LYS A 427 -0.45 31.13 9.70
CA LYS A 427 -0.99 30.19 10.69
C LYS A 427 -0.29 28.83 10.67
N ASP A 428 0.02 28.33 9.48
CA ASP A 428 0.70 27.04 9.31
C ASP A 428 2.17 27.14 9.73
N GLU A 429 2.85 28.24 9.40
CA GLU A 429 4.21 28.54 9.88
C GLU A 429 4.27 28.67 11.41
N GLU A 430 3.30 29.33 12.04
CA GLU A 430 3.24 29.45 13.50
C GLU A 430 3.07 28.08 14.18
N LYS A 431 2.16 27.24 13.66
CA LYS A 431 2.00 25.86 14.16
C LYS A 431 3.27 25.05 13.99
N ALA A 432 3.95 25.19 12.85
CA ALA A 432 5.22 24.50 12.60
C ALA A 432 6.31 24.97 13.58
N ARG A 433 6.41 26.28 13.86
CA ARG A 433 7.35 26.82 14.86
C ARG A 433 7.09 26.30 16.28
N GLN A 434 5.82 26.14 16.66
CA GLN A 434 5.47 25.60 17.98
C GLN A 434 5.74 24.10 18.10
N ARG A 435 5.64 23.34 16.99
CA ARG A 435 5.80 21.89 16.98
C ARG A 435 7.25 21.45 16.80
N TYR A 436 7.94 22.03 15.83
CA TYR A 436 9.24 21.56 15.34
C TYR A 436 10.41 22.41 15.84
N THR A 437 11.55 21.76 16.05
CA THR A 437 12.80 22.41 16.41
C THR A 437 13.30 23.32 15.30
N HIS A 438 13.83 24.48 15.66
CA HIS A 438 14.40 25.43 14.70
C HIS A 438 15.62 24.84 13.98
N SER A 439 15.42 24.50 12.71
CA SER A 439 16.43 24.01 11.77
C SER A 439 15.91 24.20 10.35
N ASN A 440 16.80 24.50 9.40
CA ASN A 440 16.44 24.71 8.00
C ASN A 440 15.77 23.48 7.36
N ARG A 441 16.01 22.29 7.90
CA ARG A 441 15.35 21.05 7.46
C ARG A 441 13.87 20.98 7.82
N HIS A 442 13.42 21.64 8.89
CA HIS A 442 12.06 21.46 9.41
C HIS A 442 11.02 22.42 8.82
N TYR A 443 11.39 23.27 7.85
CA TYR A 443 10.44 24.18 7.19
C TYR A 443 9.45 23.48 6.24
N PHE A 444 9.68 22.20 5.95
CA PHE A 444 8.83 21.39 5.05
C PHE A 444 7.86 20.47 5.79
N GLU A 445 7.94 20.38 7.11
CA GLU A 445 7.30 19.32 7.86
C GLU A 445 5.78 19.50 7.93
N VAL A 446 5.03 18.45 7.58
CA VAL A 446 3.57 18.41 7.71
C VAL A 446 3.11 17.14 8.42
N ASP A 447 2.05 17.27 9.22
CA ASP A 447 1.39 16.10 9.81
C ASP A 447 0.54 15.40 8.74
N PHE A 448 0.89 14.15 8.44
CA PHE A 448 0.34 13.39 7.31
C PHE A 448 -1.20 13.31 7.30
N VAL A 449 -1.81 12.81 8.37
CA VAL A 449 -3.27 12.64 8.44
C VAL A 449 -4.01 14.00 8.40
N PRO A 450 -3.68 15.00 9.25
CA PRO A 450 -4.33 16.31 9.17
C PRO A 450 -4.22 16.99 7.80
N TYR A 451 -3.06 16.87 7.14
CA TYR A 451 -2.82 17.48 5.84
C TYR A 451 -3.68 16.82 4.75
N LEU A 452 -3.70 15.49 4.68
CA LEU A 452 -4.55 14.76 3.73
C LEU A 452 -6.04 15.01 3.98
N GLU A 453 -6.48 15.06 5.24
CA GLU A 453 -7.87 15.36 5.59
C GLU A 453 -8.26 16.80 5.20
N ARG A 454 -7.33 17.76 5.26
CA ARG A 454 -7.53 19.12 4.78
C ARG A 454 -7.70 19.16 3.27
N LEU A 455 -6.81 18.50 2.51
CA LEU A 455 -6.94 18.39 1.05
C LEU A 455 -8.23 17.66 0.65
N ALA A 456 -8.57 16.57 1.33
CA ALA A 456 -9.79 15.82 1.09
C ALA A 456 -11.06 16.62 1.39
N GLY A 457 -11.02 17.54 2.36
CA GLY A 457 -12.09 18.48 2.63
C GLY A 457 -12.32 19.44 1.45
N ILE A 458 -11.24 20.00 0.90
CA ILE A 458 -11.30 20.89 -0.27
C ILE A 458 -11.82 20.12 -1.51
N LEU A 459 -11.28 18.93 -1.75
CA LEU A 459 -11.67 18.03 -2.85
C LEU A 459 -13.03 17.33 -2.65
N ARG A 460 -13.68 17.54 -1.50
CA ARG A 460 -14.98 16.92 -1.13
C ARG A 460 -14.97 15.37 -1.21
N CYS A 461 -13.83 14.75 -0.92
CA CYS A 461 -13.64 13.29 -0.87
C CYS A 461 -13.28 12.77 0.53
N ARG A 462 -13.43 13.61 1.56
CA ARG A 462 -13.17 13.25 2.97
C ARG A 462 -14.19 12.22 3.48
N PRO A 463 -13.77 11.07 4.08
CA PRO A 463 -14.69 10.07 4.63
C PRO A 463 -15.54 10.64 5.76
N SER A 464 -16.85 10.36 5.71
CA SER A 464 -17.75 10.64 6.84
C SER A 464 -17.73 9.45 7.81
N ASN A 465 -16.89 9.56 8.85
CA ASN A 465 -16.78 8.54 9.88
C ASN A 465 -18.13 8.23 10.56
N PHE A 466 -18.93 9.27 10.83
CA PHE A 466 -20.26 9.11 11.42
C PHE A 466 -21.19 8.32 10.51
N ARG A 467 -21.23 8.64 9.20
CA ARG A 467 -22.05 7.88 8.24
C ARG A 467 -21.58 6.44 8.12
N LEU A 468 -20.27 6.22 8.00
CA LEU A 468 -19.68 4.88 7.91
C LEU A 468 -20.04 4.03 9.13
N MET A 469 -20.03 4.60 10.33
CA MET A 469 -20.38 3.89 11.57
C MET A 469 -21.74 3.19 11.52
N PHE A 470 -22.74 3.81 10.87
CA PHE A 470 -24.09 3.26 10.76
C PHE A 470 -24.38 2.51 9.45
N THR A 471 -23.59 2.74 8.41
CA THR A 471 -23.83 2.16 7.07
C THR A 471 -22.93 0.98 6.75
N ASP A 472 -21.67 1.00 7.21
CA ASP A 472 -20.71 -0.08 7.04
C ASP A 472 -19.75 -0.09 8.24
N TRP A 473 -20.18 -0.75 9.31
CA TRP A 473 -19.43 -0.85 10.57
C TRP A 473 -18.03 -1.47 10.37
N THR A 474 -17.90 -2.43 9.46
CA THR A 474 -16.62 -3.09 9.19
C THR A 474 -15.64 -2.13 8.55
N LEU A 475 -16.08 -1.39 7.53
CA LEU A 475 -15.27 -0.35 6.89
C LEU A 475 -14.95 0.79 7.87
N PHE A 476 -15.92 1.23 8.68
CA PHE A 476 -15.71 2.26 9.71
C PHE A 476 -14.55 1.91 10.65
N LYS A 477 -14.53 0.68 11.19
CA LYS A 477 -13.45 0.24 12.09
C LYS A 477 -12.08 0.36 11.43
N LYS A 478 -11.96 -0.09 10.17
CA LYS A 478 -10.70 -0.03 9.42
C LYS A 478 -10.29 1.40 9.07
N VAL A 479 -11.23 2.25 8.65
CA VAL A 479 -10.97 3.67 8.29
C VAL A 479 -10.59 4.52 9.51
N PHE A 480 -11.22 4.27 10.66
CA PHE A 480 -11.08 5.12 11.85
C PHE A 480 -9.97 4.66 12.80
N PHE A 481 -9.89 3.36 13.09
CA PHE A 481 -8.89 2.79 14.01
C PHE A 481 -7.69 2.16 13.30
N GLY A 482 -7.84 1.79 12.02
CA GLY A 482 -6.74 1.25 11.21
C GLY A 482 -5.83 2.32 10.62
N PRO A 483 -4.76 1.91 9.92
CA PRO A 483 -3.83 2.81 9.26
C PRO A 483 -4.55 3.74 8.27
N CYS A 484 -4.10 4.98 8.17
CA CYS A 484 -4.63 5.99 7.27
C CYS A 484 -4.11 5.78 5.84
N VAL A 485 -4.59 4.71 5.21
CA VAL A 485 -4.28 4.37 3.81
C VAL A 485 -5.00 5.29 2.83
N SER A 486 -4.38 5.52 1.68
CA SER A 486 -4.83 6.47 0.67
C SER A 486 -6.13 6.08 -0.08
N PRO A 487 -6.51 4.80 -0.25
CA PRO A 487 -7.79 4.45 -0.89
C PRO A 487 -9.03 4.98 -0.16
N VAL A 488 -8.91 5.39 1.11
CA VAL A 488 -9.99 6.05 1.84
C VAL A 488 -10.47 7.32 1.13
N TYR A 489 -9.58 8.04 0.43
CA TYR A 489 -9.90 9.27 -0.31
C TYR A 489 -10.50 9.00 -1.71
N ARG A 490 -10.87 7.73 -1.96
CA ARG A 490 -11.54 7.22 -3.17
C ARG A 490 -12.86 6.51 -2.88
N LEU A 491 -13.31 6.45 -1.63
CA LEU A 491 -14.60 5.85 -1.27
C LEU A 491 -15.79 6.61 -1.88
N HIS A 492 -15.68 7.93 -2.00
CA HIS A 492 -16.70 8.82 -2.56
C HIS A 492 -16.05 10.12 -3.05
N GLY A 493 -16.87 11.00 -3.62
CA GLY A 493 -16.41 12.23 -4.26
C GLY A 493 -15.99 11.98 -5.71
N LYS A 494 -15.50 13.04 -6.37
CA LYS A 494 -15.08 12.95 -7.76
C LYS A 494 -13.88 12.02 -7.88
N HIS A 495 -13.91 11.13 -8.88
CA HIS A 495 -12.92 10.07 -9.10
C HIS A 495 -12.89 9.03 -7.98
N SER A 496 -14.07 8.66 -7.46
CA SER A 496 -14.21 7.49 -6.59
C SER A 496 -13.77 6.22 -7.31
N TRP A 497 -13.20 5.26 -6.58
CA TRP A 497 -12.71 4.00 -7.11
C TRP A 497 -13.52 2.84 -6.54
N ILE A 498 -14.09 2.00 -7.40
CA ILE A 498 -14.91 0.85 -7.01
C ILE A 498 -14.13 -0.13 -6.10
N GLY A 499 -12.84 -0.31 -6.34
CA GLY A 499 -11.98 -1.18 -5.54
C GLY A 499 -11.58 -0.60 -4.18
N ALA A 500 -11.90 0.66 -3.87
CA ALA A 500 -11.41 1.35 -2.68
C ALA A 500 -11.80 0.64 -1.37
N ARG A 501 -13.05 0.15 -1.29
CA ARG A 501 -13.54 -0.57 -0.11
C ARG A 501 -12.73 -1.85 0.13
N GLU A 502 -12.61 -2.69 -0.89
CA GLU A 502 -11.88 -3.96 -0.78
C GLU A 502 -10.38 -3.73 -0.56
N ALA A 503 -9.80 -2.70 -1.17
CA ALA A 503 -8.43 -2.31 -0.89
C ALA A 503 -8.21 -1.96 0.59
N ILE A 504 -9.12 -1.20 1.23
CA ILE A 504 -9.03 -0.84 2.65
C ILE A 504 -9.20 -2.08 3.54
N LEU A 505 -10.14 -2.96 3.22
CA LEU A 505 -10.38 -4.18 4.00
C LEU A 505 -9.20 -5.16 3.88
N GLY A 506 -8.58 -5.23 2.70
CA GLY A 506 -7.45 -6.12 2.40
C GLY A 506 -6.08 -5.65 2.90
N VAL A 507 -5.97 -4.48 3.54
CA VAL A 507 -4.68 -3.96 4.06
C VAL A 507 -3.98 -4.99 4.94
N GLU A 508 -4.68 -5.52 5.95
CA GLU A 508 -4.11 -6.50 6.90
C GLU A 508 -3.66 -7.79 6.21
N HIS A 509 -4.39 -8.22 5.18
CA HIS A 509 -3.99 -9.36 4.36
C HIS A 509 -2.69 -9.07 3.62
N ARG A 510 -2.61 -7.97 2.84
CA ARG A 510 -1.39 -7.60 2.11
C ARG A 510 -0.19 -7.32 3.01
N THR A 511 -0.42 -6.79 4.22
CA THR A 511 0.64 -6.63 5.23
C THR A 511 1.15 -7.99 5.72
N SER A 512 0.26 -8.94 5.96
CA SER A 512 0.61 -10.27 6.50
C SER A 512 1.21 -11.20 5.46
N THR A 513 0.68 -11.21 4.23
CA THR A 513 1.23 -11.96 3.09
C THR A 513 2.69 -11.59 2.85
N ALA A 514 3.05 -10.32 2.98
CA ALA A 514 4.43 -9.87 2.87
C ALA A 514 5.39 -10.49 3.91
N TYR A 515 4.91 -10.95 5.07
CA TYR A 515 5.73 -11.72 6.03
C TYR A 515 5.79 -13.21 5.67
N LEU A 516 4.75 -13.72 5.00
CA LEU A 516 4.61 -15.12 4.57
C LEU A 516 5.34 -15.41 3.24
N GLY A 517 6.15 -14.47 2.74
CA GLY A 517 7.14 -14.70 1.67
C GLY A 517 8.23 -15.72 2.06
N LEU A 518 8.20 -16.25 3.28
CA LEU A 518 8.70 -17.58 3.63
C LEU A 518 7.50 -18.53 3.49
N GLY A 519 7.46 -19.40 2.48
CA GLY A 519 6.31 -20.23 2.10
C GLY A 519 5.46 -20.80 3.26
N PRO A 520 4.20 -21.17 3.00
CA PRO A 520 3.13 -21.20 4.00
C PRO A 520 3.57 -21.90 5.30
N VAL A 521 3.75 -21.11 6.36
CA VAL A 521 3.56 -21.65 7.71
C VAL A 521 2.07 -21.96 7.79
N GLY A 522 1.74 -23.24 7.71
CA GLY A 522 0.37 -23.72 7.76
C GLY A 522 -0.37 -23.00 8.88
N SER A 523 -1.45 -22.31 8.51
CA SER A 523 -2.42 -21.80 9.45
C SER A 523 -2.97 -23.00 10.23
N HIS A 524 -2.38 -23.33 11.37
CA HIS A 524 -3.08 -24.06 12.41
C HIS A 524 -4.06 -23.09 13.08
N SER A 525 -5.06 -22.65 12.33
CA SER A 525 -6.37 -22.41 12.92
C SER A 525 -6.96 -23.79 13.21
N GLY A 526 -6.59 -24.36 14.35
CA GLY A 526 -7.25 -25.55 14.89
C GLY A 526 -8.69 -25.22 15.28
N TYR A 527 -9.56 -25.05 14.29
CA TYR A 527 -10.96 -25.40 14.46
C TYR A 527 -11.03 -26.91 14.26
N CYS A 528 -10.84 -27.65 15.35
CA CYS A 528 -11.31 -29.03 15.44
C CYS A 528 -12.83 -29.00 15.21
N GLN A 529 -13.26 -29.29 13.97
CA GLN A 529 -14.57 -29.86 13.76
C GLN A 529 -14.58 -31.21 14.47
N MET A 530 -15.38 -31.34 15.52
CA MET A 530 -15.75 -32.65 16.06
C MET A 530 -16.54 -33.41 14.99
N GLY A 531 -15.82 -34.21 14.19
CA GLY A 531 -16.41 -35.31 13.44
C GLY A 531 -16.77 -36.44 14.40
N ARG A 532 -18.03 -36.85 14.38
CA ARG A 532 -18.55 -38.06 15.04
C ARG A 532 -17.65 -39.25 14.73
N LEU A 533 -17.22 -39.94 15.79
CA LEU A 533 -16.73 -41.30 15.74
C LEU A 533 -17.87 -42.23 15.33
N GLU A 534 -17.79 -42.78 14.12
CA GLU A 534 -18.37 -44.09 13.81
C GLU A 534 -17.23 -45.12 13.77
N LYS A 535 -17.49 -46.25 14.43
CA LYS A 535 -16.60 -47.38 14.66
C LYS A 535 -16.44 -48.24 13.39
N ASN A 536 -15.41 -49.08 13.45
CA ASN A 536 -15.10 -50.29 12.65
C ASN A 536 -14.14 -49.99 11.48
N GLY A 537 -13.05 -50.74 11.26
CA GLY A 537 -12.51 -51.91 11.91
C GLY A 537 -11.26 -52.35 11.12
N GLN A 538 -10.28 -52.92 11.83
CA GLN A 538 -9.33 -53.96 11.40
C GLN A 538 -8.78 -53.95 9.96
N ASN A 539 -7.46 -53.77 9.79
CA ASN A 539 -6.55 -54.92 9.64
C ASN A 539 -5.07 -54.53 9.57
N GLU A 540 -4.28 -55.45 10.12
CA GLU A 540 -2.86 -55.40 10.46
C GLU A 540 -1.91 -55.74 9.30
N THR A 541 -0.62 -55.74 9.67
CA THR A 541 0.55 -56.43 9.09
C THR A 541 1.34 -55.72 7.98
N GLN A 542 2.68 -55.77 7.91
CA GLN A 542 3.81 -55.92 8.85
C GLN A 542 5.11 -55.84 8.00
N ARG A 543 6.26 -55.67 8.68
CA ARG A 543 7.70 -55.90 8.28
C ARG A 543 8.45 -54.67 7.73
N SER A 544 9.54 -54.11 8.29
CA SER A 544 10.56 -54.39 9.34
C SER A 544 11.97 -54.61 8.78
N GLY A 545 12.91 -53.78 9.25
CA GLY A 545 14.36 -54.05 9.38
C GLY A 545 15.25 -53.03 8.64
N THR A 546 16.32 -52.45 9.18
CA THR A 546 17.00 -52.51 10.49
C THR A 546 18.06 -51.39 10.53
N ALA A 547 18.22 -50.70 11.66
CA ALA A 547 19.33 -49.78 11.99
C ALA A 547 20.59 -50.55 12.47
N PRO A 548 21.77 -49.91 12.74
CA PRO A 548 22.03 -49.22 14.03
C PRO A 548 22.91 -47.94 13.93
N ASN A 549 22.50 -46.81 14.54
CA ASN A 549 22.77 -46.29 15.91
C ASN A 549 24.12 -45.56 16.14
N GLY A 550 23.99 -44.30 16.55
CA GLY A 550 24.99 -43.44 17.18
C GLY A 550 24.28 -42.26 17.86
N THR A 551 23.73 -42.51 19.05
CA THR A 551 22.85 -41.63 19.83
C THR A 551 23.65 -40.76 20.80
N ILE A 552 23.33 -39.46 20.88
CA ILE A 552 23.62 -38.60 22.04
C ILE A 552 22.28 -38.16 22.62
N HIS A 553 22.08 -38.48 23.90
CA HIS A 553 20.88 -38.21 24.70
C HIS A 553 20.77 -36.73 25.10
N ILE A 554 19.58 -36.15 24.94
CA ILE A 554 19.11 -35.03 25.76
C ILE A 554 17.73 -35.41 26.30
N ASN A 555 17.60 -35.36 27.63
CA ASN A 555 16.44 -35.79 28.40
C ASN A 555 15.19 -34.96 28.11
N ASN A 556 14.06 -35.65 27.91
CA ASN A 556 12.72 -35.10 27.95
C ASN A 556 12.37 -34.68 29.39
N PHE A 557 12.04 -33.40 29.57
CA PHE A 557 11.20 -32.95 30.68
C PHE A 557 9.81 -32.64 30.12
N ASP A 558 8.87 -33.55 30.38
CA ASP A 558 7.44 -33.28 30.27
C ASP A 558 7.03 -32.33 31.40
N GLY A 559 6.77 -31.08 31.05
CA GLY A 559 6.16 -30.08 31.92
C GLY A 559 5.12 -29.28 31.13
N PRO A 560 3.87 -29.14 31.59
CA PRO A 560 2.86 -28.41 30.84
C PRO A 560 3.13 -26.90 30.90
N CYS A 561 3.54 -26.32 29.76
CA CYS A 561 3.52 -24.88 29.54
C CYS A 561 2.07 -24.40 29.42
N VAL A 562 1.58 -23.84 30.52
CA VAL A 562 0.34 -23.07 30.62
C VAL A 562 0.52 -21.73 29.87
N LEU A 563 -0.23 -21.56 28.78
CA LEU A 563 -0.39 -20.28 28.08
C LEU A 563 -1.41 -19.43 28.85
N LEU A 564 -0.90 -18.44 29.59
CA LEU A 564 -1.69 -17.37 30.21
C LEU A 564 -2.26 -16.45 29.12
N ASN A 565 -3.53 -16.66 28.77
CA ASN A 565 -4.36 -15.66 28.12
C ASN A 565 -5.25 -14.99 29.18
N PHE A 566 -4.91 -13.76 29.54
CA PHE A 566 -5.78 -12.89 30.31
C PHE A 566 -6.86 -12.31 29.41
N TYR A 567 -8.07 -12.86 29.46
CA TYR A 567 -9.33 -12.11 29.58
C TYR A 567 -10.35 -13.07 30.21
N GLY A 568 -10.81 -12.73 31.40
CA GLY A 568 -11.51 -13.63 32.31
C GLY A 568 -12.85 -14.15 31.79
N LEU A 569 -13.00 -15.47 31.89
CA LEU A 569 -14.29 -16.14 32.07
C LEU A 569 -14.07 -17.23 33.13
N LEU A 570 -14.78 -17.08 34.24
CA LEU A 570 -14.76 -17.94 35.41
C LEU A 570 -15.31 -19.32 35.02
N VAL A 571 -14.44 -20.33 34.89
CA VAL A 571 -14.85 -21.74 34.85
C VAL A 571 -14.63 -22.30 36.25
N ILE A 572 -15.74 -22.56 36.95
CA ILE A 572 -15.77 -23.31 38.20
C ILE A 572 -15.49 -24.78 37.85
N TYR A 573 -14.36 -25.31 38.28
CA TYR A 573 -14.13 -26.76 38.32
C TYR A 573 -14.13 -27.20 39.78
N VAL A 574 -15.12 -28.02 40.12
CA VAL A 574 -15.21 -28.75 41.39
C VAL A 574 -14.19 -29.89 41.33
N ALA A 575 -13.24 -29.90 42.26
CA ALA A 575 -12.37 -31.05 42.50
C ALA A 575 -12.48 -31.47 43.97
N THR A 576 -12.76 -32.74 44.18
CA THR A 576 -12.85 -33.44 45.47
C THR A 576 -11.45 -33.79 46.04
N PRO A 577 -11.31 -33.93 47.38
CA PRO A 577 -10.03 -34.09 48.11
C PRO A 577 -9.43 -35.51 47.91
N PRO A 578 -8.09 -35.77 48.05
CA PRO A 578 -7.23 -35.30 49.14
C PRO A 578 -5.76 -34.94 48.78
N GLN A 579 -5.17 -33.97 49.47
CA GLN A 579 -3.75 -33.89 49.91
C GLN A 579 -3.46 -32.47 50.44
N MET A 580 -4.10 -32.15 51.58
CA MET A 580 -3.74 -31.05 52.47
C MET A 580 -2.83 -31.63 53.54
N GLU A 581 -1.51 -31.51 53.40
CA GLU A 581 -0.60 -31.63 54.56
C GLU A 581 0.79 -30.99 54.38
N SER A 582 1.14 -30.43 53.22
CA SER A 582 2.49 -29.88 52.99
C SER A 582 2.59 -28.35 52.91
N PHE A 583 1.48 -27.60 53.01
CA PHE A 583 1.49 -26.14 52.82
C PHE A 583 1.55 -25.33 54.13
N GLN A 584 1.65 -26.00 55.28
CA GLN A 584 1.78 -25.37 56.61
C GLN A 584 3.19 -24.83 56.93
N ARG A 585 4.16 -24.89 56.02
CA ARG A 585 5.55 -24.44 56.29
C ARG A 585 5.98 -23.09 55.70
N TYR A 586 5.11 -22.35 55.01
CA TYR A 586 5.51 -21.07 54.40
C TYR A 586 4.94 -19.81 55.10
N ILE A 587 4.08 -19.94 56.11
CA ILE A 587 3.48 -18.82 56.86
C ILE A 587 4.16 -18.65 58.24
N LEU A 588 5.48 -18.55 58.28
CA LEU A 588 6.18 -18.35 59.57
C LEU A 588 7.50 -17.55 59.49
N THR A 589 7.73 -16.74 58.45
CA THR A 589 9.02 -16.00 58.37
C THR A 589 8.95 -14.59 57.77
N VAL A 590 7.83 -13.87 57.89
CA VAL A 590 7.86 -12.39 57.73
C VAL A 590 6.90 -11.71 58.70
N GLN A 591 7.12 -11.93 60.00
CA GLN A 591 6.88 -10.92 61.03
C GLN A 591 8.22 -10.22 61.24
N TYR A 592 8.43 -9.03 60.69
CA TYR A 592 9.34 -7.99 61.22
C TYR A 592 9.35 -6.81 60.22
N LEU A 593 8.60 -5.77 60.56
CA LEU A 593 8.92 -4.33 60.40
C LEU A 593 7.61 -3.53 60.53
N GLY A 594 7.17 -3.40 61.77
CA GLY A 594 6.34 -2.27 62.18
C GLY A 594 7.24 -1.06 62.40
N ILE A 595 6.99 0.03 61.67
CA ILE A 595 7.17 1.46 62.01
C ILE A 595 6.45 2.19 60.87
N LEU A 596 5.15 2.44 61.05
CA LEU A 596 4.36 3.49 60.36
C LEU A 596 2.89 3.55 60.84
N ASN A 597 2.58 2.98 62.02
CA ASN A 597 1.23 2.97 62.57
C ASN A 597 0.93 4.11 63.56
N ASP A 598 1.92 4.92 63.96
CA ASP A 598 1.70 5.99 64.94
C ASP A 598 1.55 7.41 64.34
N LEU A 599 1.61 7.57 63.01
CA LEU A 599 1.41 8.90 62.38
C LEU A 599 0.07 9.07 61.64
N ILE A 600 -0.76 8.02 61.56
CA ILE A 600 -2.03 8.04 60.80
C ILE A 600 -3.26 8.21 61.73
N LEU A 601 -3.06 8.35 63.04
CA LEU A 601 -4.15 8.57 64.01
C LEU A 601 -4.44 10.05 64.34
N SER A 602 -3.81 11.03 63.67
CA SER A 602 -4.02 12.46 64.01
C SER A 602 -4.55 13.35 62.88
N TYR A 603 -4.59 12.90 61.62
CA TYR A 603 -5.18 13.68 60.53
C TYR A 603 -5.97 12.79 59.57
N GLY A 604 -7.29 12.81 59.72
CA GLY A 604 -8.22 11.97 58.97
C GLY A 604 -8.12 12.13 57.46
N VAL A 605 -7.68 11.07 56.79
CA VAL A 605 -7.78 10.90 55.34
C VAL A 605 -8.42 9.53 55.08
N PHE A 606 -9.66 9.55 54.59
CA PHE A 606 -10.35 8.35 54.09
C PHE A 606 -9.66 7.88 52.80
N VAL A 607 -8.91 6.79 52.91
CA VAL A 607 -8.48 5.95 51.77
C VAL A 607 -9.38 4.72 51.75
N ILE A 608 -10.32 4.65 50.80
CA ILE A 608 -11.03 3.42 50.49
C ILE A 608 -10.18 2.64 49.49
N PHE A 609 -9.47 1.64 50.02
CA PHE A 609 -9.05 0.46 49.26
C PHE A 609 -10.28 -0.45 49.10
N SER A 610 -10.59 -0.84 47.86
CA SER A 610 -11.53 -1.94 47.59
C SER A 610 -10.85 -2.92 46.62
N PHE A 611 -10.22 -3.95 47.17
CA PHE A 611 -9.98 -5.21 46.46
C PHE A 611 -11.26 -6.05 46.47
N PRO A 612 -11.61 -6.77 45.38
CA PRO A 612 -12.85 -7.53 45.26
C PRO A 612 -12.62 -8.99 45.64
N ALA A 613 -13.22 -9.50 46.74
CA ALA A 613 -13.19 -10.96 47.00
C ALA A 613 -14.20 -11.49 48.04
N TRP A 614 -15.43 -10.98 48.18
CA TRP A 614 -16.47 -11.69 48.95
C TRP A 614 -17.81 -11.59 48.23
N GLY A 615 -18.18 -12.65 47.51
CA GLY A 615 -19.43 -12.69 46.75
C GLY A 615 -19.64 -13.97 45.94
N LEU A 616 -19.21 -15.13 46.45
CA LEU A 616 -19.55 -16.43 45.86
C LEU A 616 -19.77 -17.53 46.91
N ILE A 617 -20.54 -17.24 47.97
CA ILE A 617 -21.28 -18.24 48.76
C ILE A 617 -22.52 -17.50 49.30
N PRO A 618 -23.68 -17.50 48.61
CA PRO A 618 -24.62 -18.63 48.72
C PRO A 618 -25.52 -18.83 47.47
N ILE A 619 -24.96 -18.91 46.26
CA ILE A 619 -25.76 -19.22 45.05
C ILE A 619 -26.09 -20.73 44.96
N GLY A 620 -25.31 -21.59 45.62
CA GLY A 620 -25.49 -23.04 45.60
C GLY A 620 -26.70 -23.59 46.37
N LEU A 621 -27.38 -22.78 47.19
CA LEU A 621 -28.52 -23.23 48.02
C LEU A 621 -29.90 -22.72 47.53
N PHE A 622 -29.95 -21.72 46.65
CA PHE A 622 -31.21 -21.11 46.19
C PHE A 622 -31.69 -21.60 44.81
N VAL A 623 -30.86 -22.35 44.09
CA VAL A 623 -31.27 -23.07 42.86
C VAL A 623 -32.26 -24.21 43.19
N ALA A 624 -32.35 -24.65 44.45
CA ALA A 624 -33.29 -25.69 44.87
C ALA A 624 -34.75 -25.22 45.05
N PHE A 625 -35.06 -23.91 45.02
CA PHE A 625 -36.41 -23.40 45.35
C PHE A 625 -37.09 -22.50 44.30
N GLY A 626 -36.55 -22.39 43.08
CA GLY A 626 -37.31 -21.95 41.90
C GLY A 626 -38.03 -20.59 41.98
N ILE A 627 -37.31 -19.48 42.17
CA ILE A 627 -37.86 -18.11 42.05
C ILE A 627 -37.03 -17.28 41.02
N PRO A 628 -37.63 -16.40 40.19
CA PRO A 628 -36.94 -15.77 39.05
C PRO A 628 -36.00 -14.61 39.40
N THR A 629 -34.85 -14.56 38.72
CA THR A 629 -33.69 -13.66 38.87
C THR A 629 -33.87 -12.20 38.41
N GLN A 630 -35.10 -11.69 38.25
CA GLN A 630 -35.33 -10.35 37.66
C GLN A 630 -35.33 -9.19 38.67
N ILE A 631 -35.46 -9.45 39.97
CA ILE A 631 -35.53 -8.39 40.99
C ILE A 631 -34.13 -7.87 41.37
N GLU A 632 -33.08 -8.69 41.26
CA GLU A 632 -31.74 -8.32 41.72
C GLU A 632 -31.00 -7.32 40.82
N LEU A 633 -31.21 -7.35 39.49
CA LEU A 633 -30.56 -6.41 38.57
C LEU A 633 -31.08 -4.97 38.73
N ILE A 634 -32.37 -4.83 39.08
CA ILE A 634 -33.00 -3.52 39.31
C ILE A 634 -32.51 -2.90 40.62
N VAL A 635 -32.35 -3.71 41.67
CA VAL A 635 -31.82 -3.27 42.96
C VAL A 635 -30.34 -2.87 42.84
N TRP A 636 -29.54 -3.61 42.06
CA TRP A 636 -28.13 -3.29 41.85
C TRP A 636 -27.94 -1.99 41.04
N PHE A 637 -28.74 -1.76 40.00
CA PHE A 637 -28.75 -0.49 39.26
C PHE A 637 -29.25 0.69 40.11
N GLY A 638 -30.24 0.46 40.97
CA GLY A 638 -30.69 1.43 41.97
C GLY A 638 -29.53 1.87 42.87
N CYS A 639 -28.85 0.93 43.53
CA CYS A 639 -27.76 1.23 44.45
C CYS A 639 -26.58 1.99 43.79
N VAL A 640 -26.21 1.67 42.55
CA VAL A 640 -25.13 2.37 41.83
C VAL A 640 -25.53 3.81 41.48
N THR A 641 -26.78 4.03 41.04
CA THR A 641 -27.27 5.39 40.74
C THR A 641 -27.41 6.24 42.01
N THR A 642 -27.84 5.66 43.13
CA THR A 642 -27.89 6.33 44.44
C THR A 642 -26.50 6.66 44.96
N PHE A 643 -25.51 5.79 44.77
CA PHE A 643 -24.12 6.03 45.16
C PHE A 643 -23.48 7.17 44.36
N ILE A 644 -23.71 7.24 43.05
CA ILE A 644 -23.22 8.33 42.19
C ILE A 644 -23.92 9.65 42.55
N ALA A 645 -25.22 9.63 42.83
CA ALA A 645 -25.96 10.82 43.28
C ALA A 645 -25.43 11.34 44.63
N ALA A 646 -25.18 10.45 45.59
CA ALA A 646 -24.60 10.80 46.89
C ALA A 646 -23.18 11.38 46.77
N LEU A 647 -22.36 10.83 45.86
CA LEU A 647 -21.01 11.33 45.58
C LEU A 647 -21.04 12.74 44.95
N LEU A 648 -21.98 12.99 44.05
CA LEU A 648 -22.17 14.30 43.42
C LEU A 648 -22.67 15.34 44.44
N VAL A 649 -23.60 14.97 45.32
CA VAL A 649 -24.07 15.85 46.42
C VAL A 649 -22.93 16.18 47.40
N ALA A 650 -22.11 15.18 47.77
CA ALA A 650 -20.96 15.39 48.66
C ALA A 650 -19.88 16.28 48.03
N LEU A 651 -19.62 16.13 46.72
CA LEU A 651 -18.69 17.01 45.99
C LEU A 651 -19.23 18.45 45.87
N PHE A 652 -20.55 18.62 45.74
CA PHE A 652 -21.20 19.93 45.66
C PHE A 652 -21.24 20.65 47.01
N GLN A 653 -21.51 19.93 48.11
CA GLN A 653 -21.46 20.48 49.47
C GLN A 653 -20.04 20.90 49.87
N ARG A 654 -19.01 20.15 49.42
CA ARG A 654 -17.61 20.51 49.64
C ARG A 654 -17.19 21.77 48.87
N GLN A 655 -17.88 22.10 47.77
CA GLN A 655 -17.63 23.30 46.98
C GLN A 655 -18.24 24.56 47.62
N GLN A 656 -19.36 24.45 48.33
CA GLN A 656 -19.97 25.57 49.09
C GLN A 656 -19.12 26.03 50.29
N ALA A 657 -18.26 25.16 50.84
CA ALA A 657 -17.41 25.50 51.98
C ALA A 657 -16.16 26.35 51.62
N ILE A 658 -15.85 26.53 50.33
CA ILE A 658 -14.55 27.07 49.87
C ILE A 658 -14.64 28.48 49.26
N THR A 659 -15.84 29.04 49.03
CA THR A 659 -15.98 30.39 48.46
C THR A 659 -17.17 31.17 49.04
N PRO A 660 -16.95 32.26 49.81
CA PRO A 660 -18.03 33.12 50.29
C PRO A 660 -18.25 34.27 49.30
N VAL A 661 -19.24 34.13 48.41
CA VAL A 661 -19.74 35.25 47.59
C VAL A 661 -21.27 35.16 47.51
N ASP A 662 -21.96 36.16 48.07
CA ASP A 662 -23.42 36.21 48.30
C ASP A 662 -24.30 36.09 47.05
N HIS A 663 -23.72 36.15 45.85
CA HIS A 663 -24.48 35.97 44.60
C HIS A 663 -24.91 34.51 44.34
N TRP A 664 -24.25 33.53 44.98
CA TRP A 664 -24.56 32.10 44.80
C TRP A 664 -25.78 31.62 45.59
N ALA A 665 -26.21 32.34 46.64
CA ALA A 665 -27.31 31.93 47.51
C ALA A 665 -28.71 32.02 46.85
N LYS A 666 -28.87 32.83 45.80
CA LYS A 666 -30.14 32.96 45.06
C LYS A 666 -30.29 31.96 43.91
N LEU A 667 -29.20 31.56 43.24
CA LEU A 667 -29.23 30.55 42.18
C LEU A 667 -29.31 29.11 42.75
N SER A 668 -28.74 28.89 43.94
CA SER A 668 -28.72 27.57 44.58
C SER A 668 -30.10 27.09 45.05
N LYS A 669 -30.97 27.97 45.57
CA LYS A 669 -32.32 27.59 46.03
C LYS A 669 -33.23 27.08 44.91
N ARG A 670 -33.16 27.67 43.70
CA ARG A 670 -33.95 27.21 42.54
C ARG A 670 -33.39 25.92 41.92
N THR A 671 -32.08 25.74 41.95
CA THR A 671 -31.43 24.55 41.37
C THR A 671 -31.60 23.32 42.28
N VAL A 672 -31.56 23.51 43.60
CA VAL A 672 -31.83 22.44 44.59
C VAL A 672 -33.29 22.00 44.56
N GLN A 673 -34.25 22.92 44.43
CA GLN A 673 -35.67 22.58 44.28
C GLN A 673 -35.97 21.77 43.01
N VAL A 674 -35.27 22.04 41.90
CA VAL A 674 -35.42 21.29 40.64
C VAL A 674 -34.83 19.88 40.73
N ILE A 675 -33.74 19.72 41.48
CA ILE A 675 -33.09 18.42 41.71
C ILE A 675 -33.91 17.57 42.70
N GLU A 676 -34.46 18.16 43.76
CA GLU A 676 -35.37 17.46 44.68
C GLU A 676 -36.67 17.02 43.98
N LEU A 677 -37.20 17.84 43.06
CA LEU A 677 -38.38 17.48 42.25
C LEU A 677 -38.08 16.34 41.25
N ALA A 678 -36.87 16.31 40.69
CA ALA A 678 -36.44 15.28 39.74
C ALA A 678 -36.11 13.93 40.41
N VAL A 679 -35.77 13.93 41.69
CA VAL A 679 -35.49 12.70 42.47
C VAL A 679 -36.78 12.06 43.01
N TYR A 680 -37.83 12.84 43.27
CA TYR A 680 -39.13 12.33 43.72
C TYR A 680 -40.05 11.81 42.61
N LEU A 681 -39.76 12.14 41.34
CA LEU A 681 -40.57 11.73 40.18
C LEU A 681 -39.86 10.65 39.35
N HIS A 682 -40.02 9.39 39.75
CA HIS A 682 -40.05 8.27 38.80
C HIS A 682 -40.99 7.19 39.36
N PRO A 683 -41.82 6.50 38.54
CA PRO A 683 -41.47 6.06 37.20
C PRO A 683 -42.49 6.40 36.11
N PHE A 684 -42.03 6.33 34.86
CA PHE A 684 -42.77 6.64 33.62
C PHE A 684 -42.96 8.14 33.40
N TYR A 685 -42.12 8.78 32.58
CA TYR A 685 -42.49 9.71 31.49
C TYR A 685 -41.23 10.39 30.90
N SER A 686 -40.95 10.04 29.63
CA SER A 686 -40.24 10.79 28.56
C SER A 686 -39.18 11.86 28.91
N VAL A 687 -37.93 11.58 28.50
CA VAL A 687 -36.74 12.48 28.42
C VAL A 687 -36.89 13.59 27.35
N VAL A 688 -38.00 13.62 26.62
CA VAL A 688 -38.23 14.53 25.48
C VAL A 688 -38.35 16.03 25.85
N PRO A 689 -38.98 16.43 26.98
CA PRO A 689 -39.12 17.85 27.31
C PRO A 689 -37.79 18.52 27.72
N ILE A 690 -36.87 17.77 28.32
CA ILE A 690 -35.55 18.28 28.75
C ILE A 690 -34.65 18.55 27.53
N ILE A 691 -34.73 17.70 26.51
CA ILE A 691 -34.02 17.91 25.24
C ILE A 691 -34.63 19.10 24.49
N TYR A 692 -35.96 19.26 24.49
CA TYR A 692 -36.62 20.40 23.86
C TYR A 692 -36.24 21.74 24.54
N TYR A 693 -36.11 21.75 25.87
CA TYR A 693 -35.70 22.94 26.63
C TYR A 693 -34.19 23.26 26.51
N LEU A 694 -33.36 22.26 26.26
CA LEU A 694 -31.92 22.44 26.00
C LEU A 694 -31.64 22.87 24.54
N PHE A 695 -32.51 22.49 23.60
CA PHE A 695 -32.44 22.99 22.22
C PHE A 695 -32.86 24.47 22.12
N THR A 696 -33.87 24.92 22.87
CA THR A 696 -34.25 26.35 22.89
C THR A 696 -33.20 27.25 23.55
N LEU A 697 -32.35 26.72 24.44
CA LEU A 697 -31.18 27.45 24.96
C LEU A 697 -30.02 27.53 23.97
N ASN A 698 -29.93 26.59 23.02
CA ASN A 698 -28.91 26.59 21.99
C ASN A 698 -29.23 27.58 20.85
N ASP A 699 -30.50 27.89 20.62
CA ASP A 699 -30.94 28.92 19.68
C ASP A 699 -30.63 30.36 20.15
N LEU A 700 -30.39 30.59 21.45
CA LEU A 700 -29.92 31.90 21.94
C LEU A 700 -28.43 32.17 21.58
N ASN A 701 -27.63 31.13 21.39
CA ASN A 701 -26.21 31.27 20.99
C ASN A 701 -26.04 31.42 19.47
N VAL A 702 -27.05 31.08 18.67
CA VAL A 702 -27.04 31.24 17.21
C VAL A 702 -27.48 32.66 16.80
N ALA A 703 -28.25 33.37 17.63
CA ALA A 703 -28.64 34.75 17.38
C ALA A 703 -27.50 35.78 17.56
N ILE A 704 -26.40 35.42 18.24
CA ILE A 704 -25.25 36.34 18.48
C ILE A 704 -24.20 36.24 17.35
N GLN A 705 -24.26 35.24 16.47
CA GLN A 705 -23.25 35.03 15.44
C GLN A 705 -23.56 35.66 14.07
N TYR A 706 -24.68 36.38 13.93
CA TYR A 706 -25.14 36.94 12.65
C TYR A 706 -25.29 38.47 12.58
N ASN A 707 -24.73 39.25 13.51
CA ASN A 707 -24.72 40.71 13.38
C ASN A 707 -23.39 41.33 13.84
N TYR A 708 -22.39 41.33 12.95
CA TYR A 708 -21.13 42.06 13.10
C TYR A 708 -21.00 43.11 11.99
N GLN A 709 -21.96 44.04 11.91
CA GLN A 709 -21.88 45.17 10.97
C GLN A 709 -22.21 46.55 11.56
N SER A 710 -22.25 46.68 12.87
CA SER A 710 -22.31 47.98 13.52
C SER A 710 -21.60 47.85 14.87
N TRP A 711 -20.61 48.72 15.11
CA TRP A 711 -20.12 49.24 16.42
C TRP A 711 -18.77 49.96 16.19
N PRO A 712 -18.77 51.27 15.91
CA PRO A 712 -17.56 52.05 15.62
C PRO A 712 -16.95 52.72 16.87
N GLN A 713 -16.57 51.95 17.90
CA GLN A 713 -15.96 52.52 19.13
C GLN A 713 -14.75 51.76 19.72
N LEU A 714 -14.22 50.73 19.05
CA LEU A 714 -13.02 50.00 19.53
C LEU A 714 -11.78 50.21 18.64
N GLN A 715 -11.71 51.35 17.95
CA GLN A 715 -10.59 51.72 17.08
C GLN A 715 -9.72 52.86 17.66
N GLN A 716 -9.83 53.15 18.96
CA GLN A 716 -9.10 54.25 19.60
C GLN A 716 -8.23 53.83 20.80
N PHE A 717 -7.88 52.54 20.92
CA PHE A 717 -7.09 52.04 22.07
C PHE A 717 -5.75 51.37 21.73
N TYR A 718 -5.27 51.45 20.47
CA TYR A 718 -3.98 50.88 20.08
C TYR A 718 -3.01 51.93 19.53
N GLN A 719 -2.63 52.91 20.36
CA GLN A 719 -1.42 53.70 20.18
C GLN A 719 -0.78 54.03 21.54
N SER A 720 0.11 53.16 22.05
CA SER A 720 1.44 53.47 22.62
C SER A 720 1.95 52.32 23.54
N PRO A 721 3.28 52.21 23.77
CA PRO A 721 3.89 51.08 24.46
C PRO A 721 4.34 51.39 25.90
N SER A 722 3.92 50.59 26.89
CA SER A 722 4.63 50.48 28.19
C SER A 722 4.10 49.34 29.08
N TYR A 723 4.98 48.88 29.97
CA TYR A 723 4.97 47.67 30.80
C TYR A 723 3.98 47.69 32.01
N TRP A 724 3.50 46.49 32.39
CA TRP A 724 3.00 45.97 33.69
C TRP A 724 2.07 46.80 34.58
N THR A 725 0.82 46.34 34.77
CA THR A 725 0.30 45.66 35.99
C THR A 725 -1.24 45.60 35.92
N MET A 726 -1.85 44.43 36.11
CA MET A 726 -3.01 44.23 36.99
C MET A 726 -3.47 42.77 36.94
N GLN A 727 -3.38 42.13 38.11
CA GLN A 727 -4.11 40.93 38.47
C GLN A 727 -5.62 41.25 38.47
N GLY A 728 -6.39 40.45 37.76
CA GLY A 728 -7.85 40.47 37.80
C GLY A 728 -8.42 39.71 36.61
N ASN A 729 -9.20 38.65 36.86
CA ASN A 729 -10.00 37.90 35.89
C ASN A 729 -9.36 36.80 35.00
N ILE A 730 -8.43 36.01 35.55
CA ILE A 730 -8.11 34.67 34.98
C ILE A 730 -9.07 33.57 35.53
N ALA A 731 -9.68 33.78 36.71
CA ALA A 731 -10.54 32.78 37.34
C ALA A 731 -11.93 32.63 36.66
N GLU A 732 -12.54 33.73 36.17
CA GLU A 732 -13.86 33.68 35.51
C GLU A 732 -13.81 32.95 34.15
N ILE A 733 -12.75 33.18 33.36
CA ILE A 733 -12.59 32.53 32.05
C ILE A 733 -12.30 31.03 32.19
N PHE A 734 -11.51 30.64 33.21
CA PHE A 734 -11.28 29.23 33.51
C PHE A 734 -12.53 28.54 34.07
N GLY A 735 -13.35 29.22 34.88
CA GLY A 735 -14.60 28.68 35.40
C GLY A 735 -15.59 28.29 34.29
N HIS A 736 -15.80 29.17 33.31
CA HIS A 736 -16.71 28.90 32.19
C HIS A 736 -16.19 27.80 31.24
N ALA A 737 -14.88 27.73 30.99
CA ALA A 737 -14.28 26.70 30.13
C ALA A 737 -14.28 25.30 30.78
N ILE A 738 -14.15 25.23 32.11
CA ILE A 738 -14.18 23.98 32.86
C ILE A 738 -15.62 23.43 32.93
N VAL A 739 -16.61 24.27 33.23
CA VAL A 739 -18.02 23.87 33.27
C VAL A 739 -18.51 23.42 31.89
N GLY A 740 -18.14 24.12 30.81
CA GLY A 740 -18.46 23.71 29.44
C GLY A 740 -17.85 22.36 29.03
N ARG A 741 -16.65 22.01 29.54
CA ARG A 741 -16.04 20.69 29.28
C ARG A 741 -16.73 19.57 30.07
N TYR A 742 -17.11 19.81 31.33
CA TYR A 742 -17.84 18.82 32.12
C TYR A 742 -19.26 18.59 31.60
N VAL A 743 -19.96 19.64 31.17
CA VAL A 743 -21.28 19.52 30.54
C VAL A 743 -21.21 18.71 29.26
N ASN A 744 -20.20 18.91 28.40
CA ASN A 744 -20.02 18.12 27.18
C ASN A 744 -19.65 16.65 27.45
N VAL A 745 -18.86 16.37 28.50
CA VAL A 745 -18.55 14.99 28.90
C VAL A 745 -19.78 14.31 29.49
N ILE A 746 -20.57 15.00 30.31
CA ILE A 746 -21.83 14.50 30.86
C ILE A 746 -22.84 14.26 29.72
N LEU A 747 -22.93 15.16 28.74
CA LEU A 747 -23.79 14.97 27.55
C LEU A 747 -23.35 13.74 26.75
N LEU A 748 -22.04 13.54 26.56
CA LEU A 748 -21.50 12.37 25.86
C LEU A 748 -21.81 11.08 26.60
N VAL A 749 -21.67 11.08 27.93
CA VAL A 749 -22.00 9.94 28.80
C VAL A 749 -23.50 9.64 28.77
N LEU A 750 -24.36 10.67 28.82
CA LEU A 750 -25.81 10.53 28.71
C LEU A 750 -26.25 10.05 27.33
N ILE A 751 -25.58 10.47 26.25
CA ILE A 751 -25.83 9.97 24.88
C ILE A 751 -25.41 8.50 24.76
N VAL A 752 -24.25 8.12 25.32
CA VAL A 752 -23.80 6.72 25.34
C VAL A 752 -24.76 5.86 26.17
N LEU A 753 -25.21 6.34 27.33
CA LEU A 753 -26.23 5.68 28.15
C LEU A 753 -27.56 5.55 27.41
N TYR A 754 -28.01 6.60 26.71
CA TYR A 754 -29.23 6.56 25.90
C TYR A 754 -29.13 5.53 24.76
N ILE A 755 -27.99 5.46 24.08
CA ILE A 755 -27.73 4.48 23.01
C ILE A 755 -27.73 3.06 23.59
N VAL A 756 -27.08 2.84 24.74
CA VAL A 756 -27.06 1.52 25.40
C VAL A 756 -28.45 1.13 25.88
N ILE A 757 -29.21 2.04 26.49
CA ILE A 757 -30.60 1.80 26.93
C ILE A 757 -31.51 1.54 25.74
N TYR A 758 -31.42 2.34 24.68
CA TYR A 758 -32.20 2.16 23.45
C TYR A 758 -31.89 0.82 22.78
N TRP A 759 -30.62 0.45 22.70
CA TRP A 759 -30.20 -0.82 22.10
C TRP A 759 -30.59 -2.04 22.95
N THR A 760 -30.57 -1.89 24.28
CA THR A 760 -31.03 -2.91 25.22
C THR A 760 -32.54 -3.08 25.15
N LEU A 761 -33.31 -1.98 25.09
CA LEU A 761 -34.76 -1.99 24.89
C LEU A 761 -35.16 -2.51 23.50
N TYR A 762 -34.37 -2.21 22.47
CA TYR A 762 -34.55 -2.74 21.11
C TYR A 762 -34.33 -4.26 21.07
N LYS A 763 -33.28 -4.77 21.73
CA LYS A 763 -33.05 -6.21 21.89
C LYS A 763 -34.15 -6.88 22.73
N LEU A 764 -34.59 -6.25 23.81
CA LEU A 764 -35.71 -6.77 24.62
C LEU A 764 -37.00 -6.84 23.80
N ARG A 765 -37.32 -5.81 22.99
CA ARG A 765 -38.47 -5.82 22.07
C ARG A 765 -38.40 -6.95 21.04
N HIS A 766 -37.20 -7.31 20.58
CA HIS A 766 -36.97 -8.41 19.64
C HIS A 766 -37.06 -9.80 20.31
N ILE A 767 -36.66 -9.90 21.58
CA ILE A 767 -36.80 -11.12 22.38
C ILE A 767 -38.28 -11.36 22.76
N PHE A 768 -39.08 -10.30 22.93
CA PHE A 768 -40.52 -10.40 23.20
C PHE A 768 -41.37 -10.68 21.93
N SER A 769 -40.90 -10.36 20.72
CA SER A 769 -41.64 -10.63 19.47
C SER A 769 -41.58 -12.10 19.04
N GLU A 770 -40.52 -12.83 19.42
CA GLU A 770 -40.41 -14.26 19.09
C GLU A 770 -41.32 -15.16 19.93
N ARG A 771 -41.70 -14.74 21.15
CA ARG A 771 -42.69 -15.46 21.98
C ARG A 771 -44.14 -15.18 21.59
N THR A 772 -44.43 -14.08 20.90
CA THR A 772 -45.77 -13.80 20.34
C THR A 772 -45.98 -14.45 18.96
N LEU A 773 -44.89 -14.66 18.19
CA LEU A 773 -44.95 -15.39 16.92
C LEU A 773 -45.20 -16.90 17.06
N MET A 774 -44.83 -17.51 18.20
CA MET A 774 -45.14 -18.91 18.49
C MET A 774 -46.61 -19.17 18.86
N LEU A 775 -47.35 -18.16 19.30
CA LEU A 775 -48.79 -18.27 19.58
C LEU A 775 -49.65 -17.97 18.33
N GLN A 776 -49.20 -17.11 17.42
CA GLN A 776 -49.88 -16.88 16.13
C GLN A 776 -49.71 -18.04 15.14
N LYS A 777 -48.57 -18.75 15.16
CA LYS A 777 -48.35 -19.95 14.31
C LYS A 777 -49.15 -21.18 14.75
N LYS A 778 -49.72 -21.16 15.97
CA LYS A 778 -50.61 -22.23 16.48
C LYS A 778 -52.09 -22.01 16.10
N TRP A 779 -52.45 -20.79 15.68
CA TRP A 779 -53.80 -20.44 15.22
C TRP A 779 -53.95 -20.55 13.69
N ILE A 780 -52.88 -20.28 12.93
CA ILE A 780 -52.88 -20.29 11.45
C ILE A 780 -52.72 -21.70 10.84
N ARG A 781 -52.57 -22.75 11.67
CA ARG A 781 -52.49 -24.16 11.21
C ARG A 781 -53.83 -24.90 11.16
N ASN A 782 -54.95 -24.25 11.46
CA ASN A 782 -56.26 -24.90 11.60
C ASN A 782 -57.36 -24.42 10.63
N LEU A 783 -57.05 -23.69 9.56
CA LEU A 783 -58.04 -23.38 8.53
C LEU A 783 -57.56 -23.87 7.17
N ASN A 784 -58.21 -24.97 6.78
CA ASN A 784 -58.00 -25.71 5.55
C ASN A 784 -59.00 -25.20 4.50
N THR A 785 -58.55 -25.23 3.24
CA THR A 785 -59.32 -25.46 2.00
C THR A 785 -60.35 -24.43 1.46
N GLN A 786 -60.15 -24.17 0.15
CA GLN A 786 -61.12 -24.21 -0.96
C GLN A 786 -61.71 -22.90 -1.58
N THR A 787 -61.33 -22.73 -2.87
CA THR A 787 -62.15 -22.26 -4.02
C THR A 787 -62.22 -20.77 -4.41
N VAL A 788 -61.97 -20.51 -5.71
CA VAL A 788 -62.74 -19.67 -6.67
C VAL A 788 -61.91 -18.68 -7.49
N THR A 789 -62.06 -18.84 -8.80
CA THR A 789 -61.60 -18.11 -9.98
C THR A 789 -62.46 -16.84 -10.28
N TYR A 790 -61.96 -15.98 -11.19
CA TYR A 790 -62.66 -14.97 -12.04
C TYR A 790 -62.86 -13.51 -11.56
N PHE A 791 -62.81 -12.61 -12.58
CA PHE A 791 -63.10 -11.16 -12.66
C PHE A 791 -61.91 -10.22 -12.35
N PHE A 792 -61.43 -9.27 -13.19
CA PHE A 792 -61.92 -8.56 -14.39
C PHE A 792 -60.75 -8.20 -15.34
N GLY A 793 -61.06 -8.06 -16.63
CA GLY A 793 -60.20 -7.42 -17.64
C GLY A 793 -60.55 -5.95 -17.92
N THR A 794 -59.98 -5.44 -19.02
CA THR A 794 -59.97 -4.05 -19.57
C THR A 794 -58.88 -3.17 -18.95
N GLY A 795 -57.97 -2.48 -19.67
CA GLY A 795 -57.83 -2.11 -21.08
C GLY A 795 -57.54 -0.60 -21.12
N PHE A 796 -56.39 -0.16 -21.68
CA PHE A 796 -56.14 1.11 -22.42
C PHE A 796 -54.64 1.47 -22.47
N GLU A 797 -54.15 1.71 -23.69
CA GLU A 797 -52.82 2.26 -24.05
C GLU A 797 -52.72 3.78 -23.81
N PRO A 798 -51.51 4.37 -23.77
CA PRO A 798 -51.31 5.79 -24.04
C PRO A 798 -50.60 6.07 -25.37
N ASN A 799 -51.26 6.91 -26.18
CA ASN A 799 -50.82 7.45 -27.47
C ASN A 799 -49.60 8.39 -27.39
N GLU A 800 -48.85 8.41 -28.50
CA GLU A 800 -47.89 9.43 -28.92
C GLU A 800 -48.55 10.80 -29.18
N ILE A 801 -47.86 11.89 -28.83
CA ILE A 801 -47.94 13.17 -29.56
C ILE A 801 -46.52 13.70 -29.80
N ALA A 802 -46.28 14.02 -31.06
CA ALA A 802 -45.03 14.47 -31.65
C ALA A 802 -44.62 15.90 -31.25
N SER A 803 -43.31 16.15 -31.24
CA SER A 803 -42.75 17.44 -31.67
C SER A 803 -41.58 17.19 -32.62
N LYS A 804 -41.73 17.68 -33.85
CA LYS A 804 -40.75 17.62 -34.94
C LYS A 804 -39.60 18.59 -34.67
N SER A 805 -38.36 18.09 -34.72
CA SER A 805 -37.23 18.89 -35.21
C SER A 805 -36.38 18.02 -36.12
N ILE A 806 -36.10 18.56 -37.31
CA ILE A 806 -35.55 17.90 -38.48
C ILE A 806 -34.11 17.46 -38.19
N LYS A 807 -33.81 16.16 -38.35
CA LYS A 807 -32.44 15.63 -38.43
C LYS A 807 -32.26 14.94 -39.76
N THR A 808 -31.22 15.35 -40.48
CA THR A 808 -30.68 14.70 -41.68
C THR A 808 -30.41 13.21 -41.43
N PRO A 809 -30.57 12.35 -42.46
CA PRO A 809 -30.40 10.91 -42.27
C PRO A 809 -28.94 10.59 -41.92
N PRO A 810 -28.68 9.74 -40.90
CA PRO A 810 -27.33 9.35 -40.57
C PRO A 810 -26.78 8.44 -41.67
N ASN A 811 -25.54 8.71 -42.08
CA ASN A 811 -24.76 7.86 -42.95
C ASN A 811 -24.87 6.39 -42.47
N PRO A 812 -25.37 5.45 -43.29
CA PRO A 812 -25.59 4.05 -42.89
C PRO A 812 -24.31 3.39 -42.33
N ASP A 813 -23.13 3.77 -42.82
CA ASP A 813 -21.83 3.29 -42.31
C ASP A 813 -21.55 3.75 -40.87
N LEU A 814 -21.99 4.96 -40.51
CA LEU A 814 -21.80 5.50 -39.16
C LEU A 814 -22.76 4.83 -38.16
N ALA A 815 -23.97 4.49 -38.61
CA ALA A 815 -24.93 3.74 -37.81
C ALA A 815 -24.48 2.29 -37.57
N LEU A 816 -23.86 1.66 -38.58
CA LEU A 816 -23.29 0.31 -38.46
C LEU A 816 -22.10 0.31 -37.49
N LYS A 817 -21.13 1.22 -37.66
CA LYS A 817 -19.97 1.37 -36.75
C LYS A 817 -20.39 1.67 -35.31
N LYS A 818 -21.47 2.43 -35.11
CA LYS A 818 -22.01 2.71 -33.77
C LYS A 818 -22.63 1.46 -33.13
N LYS A 819 -23.28 0.59 -33.91
CA LYS A 819 -23.81 -0.69 -33.43
C LYS A 819 -22.70 -1.70 -33.13
N GLU A 820 -21.68 -1.79 -33.98
CA GLU A 820 -20.51 -2.66 -33.73
C GLU A 820 -19.80 -2.26 -32.43
N LYS A 821 -19.54 -0.96 -32.24
CA LYS A 821 -18.91 -0.45 -31.03
C LYS A 821 -19.68 -0.78 -29.75
N GLN A 822 -21.01 -0.76 -29.79
CA GLN A 822 -21.85 -1.19 -28.66
C GLN A 822 -21.72 -2.69 -28.36
N ILE A 823 -21.52 -3.52 -29.38
CA ILE A 823 -21.30 -4.95 -29.19
C ILE A 823 -19.90 -5.18 -28.63
N GLU A 824 -18.87 -4.51 -29.17
CA GLU A 824 -17.49 -4.55 -28.65
C GLU A 824 -17.45 -4.15 -27.16
N GLU A 825 -18.11 -3.06 -26.78
CA GLU A 825 -18.27 -2.63 -25.37
C GLU A 825 -18.83 -3.73 -24.46
N LYS A 826 -19.75 -4.57 -24.96
CA LYS A 826 -20.27 -5.71 -24.20
C LYS A 826 -19.30 -6.90 -24.18
N LEU A 827 -18.44 -7.01 -25.19
CA LEU A 827 -17.46 -8.09 -25.28
C LEU A 827 -16.18 -7.81 -24.48
N PHE A 828 -15.95 -6.57 -24.04
CA PHE A 828 -14.86 -6.18 -23.14
C PHE A 828 -14.93 -6.91 -21.78
N GLY A 829 -13.75 -7.30 -21.27
CA GLY A 829 -13.62 -8.01 -19.99
C GLY A 829 -13.54 -9.53 -20.13
N VAL A 830 -13.55 -10.22 -18.99
CA VAL A 830 -13.32 -11.68 -18.89
C VAL A 830 -14.65 -12.44 -18.83
N ARG A 831 -14.79 -13.47 -19.65
CA ARG A 831 -15.96 -14.35 -19.67
C ARG A 831 -15.56 -15.81 -19.61
N VAL A 832 -16.09 -16.56 -18.64
CA VAL A 832 -15.88 -18.00 -18.54
C VAL A 832 -16.77 -18.70 -19.57
N ILE A 833 -16.14 -19.45 -20.46
CA ILE A 833 -16.76 -20.14 -21.58
C ILE A 833 -17.10 -21.58 -21.23
N ASP A 834 -16.17 -22.27 -20.58
CA ASP A 834 -16.31 -23.67 -20.19
C ASP A 834 -15.43 -23.98 -18.98
N LYS A 835 -15.71 -25.10 -18.31
CA LYS A 835 -14.91 -25.64 -17.22
C LYS A 835 -14.84 -27.16 -17.36
N ILE A 836 -13.64 -27.68 -17.58
CA ILE A 836 -13.38 -29.10 -17.82
C ILE A 836 -12.43 -29.61 -16.73
N CYS A 837 -12.72 -30.75 -16.13
CA CYS A 837 -11.89 -31.35 -15.10
C CYS A 837 -11.41 -32.73 -15.54
N ASP A 838 -10.18 -33.08 -15.19
CA ASP A 838 -9.65 -34.43 -15.43
C ASP A 838 -10.15 -35.45 -14.39
N GLN A 839 -9.76 -36.71 -14.59
CA GLN A 839 -10.13 -37.83 -13.71
C GLN A 839 -9.57 -37.69 -12.28
N GLU A 840 -8.50 -36.90 -12.10
CA GLU A 840 -7.88 -36.60 -10.80
C GLU A 840 -8.48 -35.35 -10.13
N LYS A 841 -9.58 -34.79 -10.70
CA LYS A 841 -10.27 -33.57 -10.26
C LYS A 841 -9.46 -32.27 -10.43
N LYS A 842 -8.43 -32.23 -11.27
CA LYS A 842 -7.80 -30.96 -11.68
C LYS A 842 -8.70 -30.30 -12.72
N CYS A 843 -9.16 -29.09 -12.44
CA CYS A 843 -10.09 -28.37 -13.29
C CYS A 843 -9.43 -27.20 -14.03
N PHE A 844 -9.80 -27.03 -15.29
CA PHE A 844 -9.36 -25.97 -16.19
C PHE A 844 -10.57 -25.13 -16.63
N GLU A 845 -10.47 -23.81 -16.50
CA GLU A 845 -11.44 -22.84 -16.98
C GLU A 845 -10.99 -22.26 -18.31
N ILE A 846 -11.89 -22.27 -19.29
CA ILE A 846 -11.67 -21.69 -20.61
C ILE A 846 -12.32 -20.32 -20.57
N LYS A 847 -11.56 -19.25 -20.80
CA LYS A 847 -12.05 -17.87 -20.70
C LYS A 847 -11.78 -17.08 -21.97
N ASP A 848 -12.77 -16.31 -22.41
CA ASP A 848 -12.61 -15.32 -23.48
C ASP A 848 -12.43 -13.93 -22.86
N VAL A 849 -11.42 -13.19 -23.31
CA VAL A 849 -11.06 -11.86 -22.82
C VAL A 849 -11.08 -10.88 -23.98
N GLY A 850 -12.02 -9.94 -23.97
CA GLY A 850 -12.06 -8.84 -24.93
C GLY A 850 -11.14 -7.71 -24.52
N SER A 851 -10.25 -7.28 -25.42
CA SER A 851 -9.25 -6.22 -25.21
C SER A 851 -9.00 -5.42 -26.49
N LEU A 852 -8.23 -4.33 -26.37
CA LEU A 852 -7.69 -3.58 -27.51
C LEU A 852 -6.23 -3.99 -27.76
N ASP A 853 -5.83 -4.07 -29.02
CA ASP A 853 -4.44 -4.18 -29.43
C ASP A 853 -3.71 -2.83 -29.30
N GLU A 854 -2.39 -2.81 -29.52
CA GLU A 854 -1.55 -1.60 -29.47
C GLU A 854 -1.96 -0.51 -30.47
N ARG A 855 -2.71 -0.88 -31.51
CA ARG A 855 -3.23 0.04 -32.54
C ARG A 855 -4.68 0.47 -32.23
N GLY A 856 -5.23 0.05 -31.09
CA GLY A 856 -6.58 0.37 -30.64
C GLY A 856 -7.69 -0.46 -31.29
N ASN A 857 -7.37 -1.55 -31.97
CA ASN A 857 -8.37 -2.45 -32.54
C ASN A 857 -8.86 -3.47 -31.51
N PHE A 858 -10.17 -3.69 -31.47
CA PHE A 858 -10.77 -4.68 -30.58
C PHE A 858 -10.48 -6.12 -31.03
N PHE A 859 -10.04 -6.96 -30.10
CA PHE A 859 -9.88 -8.40 -30.29
C PHE A 859 -10.38 -9.18 -29.07
N VAL A 860 -10.60 -10.48 -29.27
CA VAL A 860 -10.93 -11.42 -28.18
C VAL A 860 -9.85 -12.50 -28.14
N ALA A 861 -9.28 -12.74 -26.97
CA ALA A 861 -8.36 -13.84 -26.75
C ALA A 861 -8.95 -14.91 -25.83
N ARG A 862 -8.81 -16.17 -26.23
CA ARG A 862 -9.21 -17.34 -25.47
C ARG A 862 -8.04 -17.89 -24.66
N LYS A 863 -8.29 -18.18 -23.38
CA LYS A 863 -7.31 -18.64 -22.39
C LYS A 863 -7.72 -19.97 -21.77
N ILE A 864 -6.75 -20.84 -21.48
CA ILE A 864 -6.92 -22.00 -20.57
C ILE A 864 -6.27 -21.63 -19.23
N ILE A 865 -7.03 -21.66 -18.14
CA ILE A 865 -6.56 -21.30 -16.80
C ILE A 865 -6.87 -22.44 -15.82
N PRO A 866 -5.87 -23.03 -15.16
CA PRO A 866 -6.08 -23.98 -14.07
C PRO A 866 -6.82 -23.30 -12.91
N THR A 867 -7.86 -23.94 -12.37
CA THR A 867 -8.73 -23.36 -11.32
C THR A 867 -8.02 -23.06 -10.00
N ASN A 868 -6.90 -23.72 -9.74
CA ASN A 868 -6.06 -23.55 -8.56
C ASN A 868 -5.03 -22.42 -8.72
N LEU A 869 -4.85 -21.86 -9.92
CA LEU A 869 -3.93 -20.76 -10.18
C LEU A 869 -4.72 -19.48 -10.46
N GLN A 870 -4.45 -18.42 -9.70
CA GLN A 870 -5.03 -17.11 -9.99
C GLN A 870 -4.31 -16.49 -11.21
N ASP A 871 -5.05 -16.31 -12.30
CA ASP A 871 -4.70 -15.53 -13.49
C ASP A 871 -3.50 -15.96 -14.35
N THR A 872 -2.86 -17.10 -14.07
CA THR A 872 -1.82 -17.67 -14.95
C THR A 872 -2.44 -18.56 -16.02
N ALA A 873 -2.48 -18.07 -17.26
CA ALA A 873 -2.94 -18.86 -18.39
C ALA A 873 -1.86 -19.85 -18.85
N VAL A 874 -2.25 -21.12 -19.00
CA VAL A 874 -1.40 -22.17 -19.60
C VAL A 874 -1.32 -21.98 -21.11
N THR A 875 -2.37 -21.45 -21.75
CA THR A 875 -2.34 -21.09 -23.17
C THR A 875 -3.24 -19.90 -23.47
N LEU A 876 -2.84 -19.14 -24.49
CA LEU A 876 -3.51 -17.96 -25.01
C LEU A 876 -3.58 -18.04 -26.54
N ALA A 877 -4.77 -17.88 -27.13
CA ALA A 877 -4.95 -17.78 -28.57
C ALA A 877 -5.94 -16.66 -28.93
N GLN A 878 -5.75 -15.98 -30.05
CA GLN A 878 -6.67 -14.95 -30.54
C GLN A 878 -7.83 -15.60 -31.32
N LEU A 879 -9.04 -15.07 -31.18
CA LEU A 879 -10.20 -15.48 -31.98
C LEU A 879 -10.32 -14.61 -33.23
N GLN A 880 -10.74 -15.21 -34.34
CA GLN A 880 -11.04 -14.49 -35.56
C GLN A 880 -12.37 -13.75 -35.41
N LYS A 881 -12.30 -12.43 -35.31
CA LYS A 881 -13.48 -11.57 -35.28
C LYS A 881 -14.19 -11.63 -36.64
N PRO A 882 -15.53 -11.81 -36.69
CA PRO A 882 -16.30 -11.72 -37.93
C PRO A 882 -16.08 -10.36 -38.63
N LYS A 883 -16.14 -10.34 -39.97
CA LYS A 883 -15.98 -9.11 -40.78
C LYS A 883 -16.98 -8.01 -40.39
N GLU A 884 -18.20 -8.40 -40.04
CA GLU A 884 -19.23 -7.52 -39.48
C GLU A 884 -19.74 -8.10 -38.16
N LEU A 885 -19.70 -7.29 -37.11
CA LEU A 885 -20.08 -7.71 -35.76
C LEU A 885 -21.55 -7.36 -35.49
N THR A 886 -22.38 -8.37 -35.26
CA THR A 886 -23.83 -8.23 -35.03
C THR A 886 -24.27 -8.94 -33.75
N TRP A 887 -25.44 -8.57 -33.24
CA TRP A 887 -26.04 -9.25 -32.07
C TRP A 887 -26.39 -10.72 -32.33
N GLN A 888 -26.36 -11.19 -33.59
CA GLN A 888 -26.57 -12.60 -33.92
C GLN A 888 -25.25 -13.40 -33.84
N ASN A 889 -24.11 -12.78 -34.14
CA ASN A 889 -22.81 -13.44 -34.18
C ASN A 889 -21.85 -13.05 -33.02
N PHE A 890 -22.30 -12.27 -32.02
CA PHE A 890 -21.48 -11.84 -30.89
C PHE A 890 -21.04 -12.96 -29.92
N ASN A 891 -21.57 -14.18 -30.07
CA ASN A 891 -21.24 -15.31 -29.22
C ASN A 891 -19.85 -15.86 -29.56
N THR A 892 -18.85 -15.44 -28.78
CA THR A 892 -17.43 -15.78 -28.98
C THR A 892 -17.13 -17.28 -28.92
N LYS A 893 -18.01 -18.11 -28.33
CA LYS A 893 -17.89 -19.58 -28.34
C LYS A 893 -17.84 -20.16 -29.76
N THR A 894 -18.48 -19.48 -30.71
CA THR A 894 -18.59 -19.91 -32.11
C THR A 894 -17.50 -19.32 -33.01
N TRP A 895 -16.67 -18.43 -32.48
CA TRP A 895 -15.62 -17.80 -33.28
C TRP A 895 -14.45 -18.76 -33.47
N PRO A 896 -13.94 -18.91 -34.70
CA PRO A 896 -12.79 -19.76 -34.94
C PRO A 896 -11.53 -19.19 -34.30
N VAL A 897 -10.63 -20.07 -33.87
CA VAL A 897 -9.33 -19.67 -33.34
C VAL A 897 -8.40 -19.31 -34.50
N GLN A 898 -7.65 -18.23 -34.33
CA GLN A 898 -6.69 -17.77 -35.31
C GLN A 898 -5.41 -18.62 -35.24
N ASN A 899 -5.27 -19.59 -36.15
CA ASN A 899 -4.16 -20.55 -36.18
C ASN A 899 -3.03 -20.15 -37.14
N ASP A 900 -3.22 -19.15 -37.99
CA ASP A 900 -2.25 -18.67 -38.99
C ASP A 900 -1.22 -17.69 -38.40
N ARG A 901 -1.41 -17.27 -37.15
CA ARG A 901 -0.54 -16.31 -36.45
C ARG A 901 -0.39 -16.65 -34.99
N LEU A 902 0.80 -16.41 -34.45
CA LEU A 902 1.04 -16.50 -33.01
C LEU A 902 0.83 -15.14 -32.36
N PHE A 903 -0.13 -15.08 -31.43
CA PHE A 903 -0.45 -13.84 -30.70
C PHE A 903 0.63 -13.47 -29.67
N SER A 904 1.20 -14.47 -28.99
CA SER A 904 2.17 -14.26 -27.90
C SER A 904 3.59 -14.14 -28.44
N VAL A 905 4.32 -13.09 -28.05
CA VAL A 905 5.76 -12.92 -28.35
C VAL A 905 6.56 -14.12 -27.85
N TYR A 906 6.17 -14.70 -26.70
CA TYR A 906 6.76 -15.92 -26.17
C TYR A 906 6.70 -17.09 -27.17
N ASN A 907 5.54 -17.34 -27.78
CA ASN A 907 5.39 -18.40 -28.76
C ASN A 907 6.15 -18.05 -30.06
N GLN A 908 6.20 -16.76 -30.43
CA GLN A 908 6.96 -16.32 -31.60
C GLN A 908 8.46 -16.55 -31.42
N VAL A 909 9.04 -16.28 -30.25
CA VAL A 909 10.46 -16.56 -29.96
C VAL A 909 10.72 -18.07 -29.94
N GLN A 910 9.82 -18.86 -29.33
CA GLN A 910 9.93 -20.33 -29.31
C GLN A 910 9.89 -20.94 -30.72
N VAL A 911 9.07 -20.41 -31.63
CA VAL A 911 9.03 -20.88 -33.01
C VAL A 911 10.20 -20.32 -33.82
N GLY A 912 10.59 -19.07 -33.58
CA GLY A 912 11.74 -18.46 -34.25
C GLY A 912 13.06 -19.17 -33.94
N SER A 913 13.19 -19.77 -32.75
CA SER A 913 14.40 -20.51 -32.35
C SER A 913 14.66 -21.78 -33.16
N ILE A 914 13.63 -22.35 -33.80
CA ILE A 914 13.74 -23.53 -34.67
C ILE A 914 14.77 -23.28 -35.79
N LEU A 915 14.79 -22.06 -36.35
CA LEU A 915 15.66 -21.72 -37.47
C LEU A 915 17.03 -21.20 -37.05
N LEU A 916 17.29 -21.05 -35.75
CA LEU A 916 18.59 -20.55 -35.27
C LEU A 916 19.70 -21.57 -35.41
N GLY A 917 19.40 -22.86 -35.46
CA GLY A 917 20.40 -23.91 -35.69
C GLY A 917 20.86 -23.98 -37.14
N GLN A 918 20.03 -23.53 -38.08
CA GLN A 918 20.28 -23.73 -39.50
C GLN A 918 21.34 -22.74 -40.02
N THR A 919 22.43 -23.25 -40.58
CA THR A 919 23.53 -22.42 -41.10
C THR A 919 23.32 -21.96 -42.55
N SER A 920 22.51 -22.68 -43.31
CA SER A 920 22.18 -22.39 -44.70
C SER A 920 21.14 -21.26 -44.85
N THR A 921 21.19 -20.54 -45.98
CA THR A 921 20.32 -19.38 -46.26
C THR A 921 18.87 -19.75 -46.61
N LEU A 922 18.59 -21.02 -46.85
CA LEU A 922 17.27 -21.58 -47.09
C LEU A 922 17.16 -22.84 -46.23
N PRO A 923 16.05 -23.07 -45.50
CA PRO A 923 15.84 -24.36 -44.85
C PRO A 923 15.95 -25.46 -45.91
N ASN A 924 16.67 -26.53 -45.54
CA ASN A 924 16.88 -27.73 -46.34
C ASN A 924 15.60 -28.08 -47.14
N PRO A 925 15.65 -28.53 -48.42
CA PRO A 925 14.45 -28.84 -49.20
C PRO A 925 13.55 -29.92 -48.57
N ASP A 926 14.08 -30.64 -47.58
CA ASP A 926 13.41 -31.65 -46.79
C ASP A 926 12.72 -31.06 -45.54
N SER A 927 11.56 -31.63 -45.20
CA SER A 927 10.72 -31.17 -44.09
C SER A 927 11.49 -31.12 -42.75
N LEU A 928 11.43 -29.98 -42.03
CA LEU A 928 12.01 -29.86 -40.69
C LEU A 928 11.25 -30.73 -39.69
N ARG A 929 11.94 -31.52 -38.89
CA ARG A 929 11.35 -32.38 -37.85
C ARG A 929 11.44 -31.68 -36.51
N VAL A 930 10.29 -31.33 -35.94
CA VAL A 930 10.18 -30.62 -34.67
C VAL A 930 9.52 -31.52 -33.63
N LEU A 931 10.18 -31.70 -32.49
CA LEU A 931 9.61 -32.36 -31.32
C LEU A 931 9.15 -31.30 -30.32
N LEU A 932 7.85 -31.27 -30.02
CA LEU A 932 7.27 -30.41 -29.00
C LEU A 932 6.91 -31.25 -27.78
N ILE A 933 7.54 -30.98 -26.63
CA ILE A 933 7.25 -31.67 -25.37
C ILE A 933 6.50 -30.68 -24.47
N GLY A 934 5.21 -30.94 -24.25
CA GLY A 934 4.26 -30.00 -23.66
C GLY A 934 3.44 -29.31 -24.76
N LEU A 935 2.18 -29.75 -24.94
CA LEU A 935 1.30 -29.22 -25.99
C LEU A 935 0.65 -27.89 -25.56
N GLY A 936 0.37 -27.77 -24.27
CA GLY A 936 -0.47 -26.70 -23.73
C GLY A 936 -1.86 -26.75 -24.37
N GLY A 937 -2.30 -25.62 -24.91
CA GLY A 937 -3.55 -25.46 -25.68
C GLY A 937 -3.36 -25.58 -27.19
N GLY A 938 -2.16 -25.98 -27.66
CA GLY A 938 -1.90 -26.30 -29.06
C GLY A 938 -1.63 -25.10 -29.98
N ALA A 939 -1.43 -23.89 -29.47
CA ALA A 939 -1.20 -22.70 -30.30
C ALA A 939 0.05 -22.82 -31.21
N VAL A 940 1.17 -23.27 -30.64
CA VAL A 940 2.43 -23.49 -31.37
C VAL A 940 2.28 -24.65 -32.36
N PHE A 941 1.69 -25.76 -31.92
CA PHE A 941 1.44 -26.92 -32.78
C PHE A 941 0.55 -26.56 -33.98
N ASN A 942 -0.55 -25.85 -33.76
CA ASN A 942 -1.44 -25.41 -34.82
C ASN A 942 -0.74 -24.47 -35.79
N PHE A 943 0.04 -23.51 -35.29
CA PHE A 943 0.81 -22.62 -36.15
C PHE A 943 1.78 -23.41 -37.03
N LEU A 944 2.64 -24.24 -36.44
CA LEU A 944 3.64 -25.04 -37.18
C LEU A 944 2.99 -25.95 -38.23
N SER A 945 1.81 -26.49 -37.93
CA SER A 945 1.06 -27.35 -38.85
C SER A 945 0.40 -26.61 -40.02
N ASN A 946 0.33 -25.28 -39.97
CA ASN A 946 -0.31 -24.43 -40.99
C ASN A 946 0.68 -23.47 -41.68
N VAL A 947 1.98 -23.48 -41.34
CA VAL A 947 2.98 -22.65 -42.03
C VAL A 947 3.19 -23.18 -43.46
N GLU A 948 2.86 -22.37 -44.47
CA GLU A 948 3.02 -22.76 -45.88
C GLU A 948 4.45 -22.56 -46.40
N LYS A 949 5.19 -21.59 -45.85
CA LYS A 949 6.52 -21.19 -46.36
C LYS A 949 7.60 -22.24 -46.11
N VAL A 950 7.42 -23.11 -45.12
CA VAL A 950 8.37 -24.18 -44.74
C VAL A 950 7.57 -25.40 -44.30
N LYS A 951 7.92 -26.58 -44.82
CA LYS A 951 7.31 -27.84 -44.40
C LYS A 951 7.89 -28.27 -43.05
N ILE A 952 7.03 -28.44 -42.05
CA ILE A 952 7.43 -28.83 -40.70
C ILE A 952 6.65 -30.08 -40.29
N GLN A 953 7.38 -31.16 -40.01
CA GLN A 953 6.86 -32.37 -39.39
C GLN A 953 6.88 -32.20 -37.88
N THR A 954 5.71 -32.06 -37.26
CA THR A 954 5.61 -31.77 -35.82
C THR A 954 5.13 -33.01 -35.07
N THR A 955 5.93 -33.50 -34.12
CA THR A 955 5.47 -34.50 -33.15
C THR A 955 5.30 -33.82 -31.81
N ALA A 956 4.07 -33.71 -31.30
CA ALA A 956 3.80 -33.15 -29.98
C ALA A 956 3.52 -34.25 -28.96
N ILE A 957 4.16 -34.15 -27.79
CA ILE A 957 3.99 -35.07 -26.67
C ILE A 957 3.26 -34.32 -25.55
N GLU A 958 2.12 -34.87 -25.10
CA GLU A 958 1.33 -34.32 -24.00
C GLU A 958 1.04 -35.42 -22.98
N ILE A 959 1.36 -35.17 -21.71
CA ILE A 959 1.15 -36.15 -20.65
C ILE A 959 -0.32 -36.23 -20.23
N ASN A 960 -1.06 -35.13 -20.33
CA ASN A 960 -2.45 -35.06 -19.86
C ASN A 960 -3.46 -35.16 -21.03
N PRO A 961 -4.22 -36.27 -21.14
CA PRO A 961 -5.22 -36.44 -22.21
C PRO A 961 -6.33 -35.38 -22.18
N THR A 962 -6.67 -34.84 -21.01
CA THR A 962 -7.69 -33.80 -20.87
C THR A 962 -7.26 -32.49 -21.54
N PHE A 963 -5.95 -32.18 -21.56
CA PHE A 963 -5.46 -31.01 -22.30
C PHE A 963 -5.62 -31.18 -23.81
N VAL A 964 -5.43 -32.38 -24.35
CA VAL A 964 -5.69 -32.68 -25.76
C VAL A 964 -7.18 -32.51 -26.09
N GLU A 965 -8.07 -32.98 -25.22
CA GLU A 965 -9.52 -32.81 -25.38
C GLU A 965 -9.93 -31.33 -25.38
N ILE A 966 -9.45 -30.55 -24.40
CA ILE A 966 -9.69 -29.10 -24.31
C ILE A 966 -9.20 -28.40 -25.58
N SER A 967 -8.01 -28.76 -26.05
CA SER A 967 -7.39 -28.15 -27.21
C SER A 967 -8.13 -28.48 -28.50
N LYS A 968 -8.57 -29.73 -28.69
CA LYS A 968 -9.43 -30.15 -29.82
C LYS A 968 -10.77 -29.41 -29.79
N LYS A 969 -11.39 -29.28 -28.62
CA LYS A 969 -12.71 -28.65 -28.46
C LYS A 969 -12.70 -27.13 -28.62
N TRP A 970 -11.73 -26.44 -28.00
CA TRP A 970 -11.78 -24.98 -27.83
C TRP A 970 -10.70 -24.21 -28.59
N PHE A 971 -9.65 -24.90 -29.06
CA PHE A 971 -8.50 -24.31 -29.76
C PHE A 971 -8.32 -24.83 -31.19
N ASN A 972 -9.29 -25.60 -31.71
CA ASN A 972 -9.27 -26.14 -33.06
C ASN A 972 -7.97 -26.90 -33.38
N LEU A 973 -7.51 -27.69 -32.41
CA LEU A 973 -6.35 -28.56 -32.56
C LEU A 973 -6.66 -29.69 -33.55
N ALA A 974 -5.88 -29.78 -34.62
CA ALA A 974 -6.09 -30.77 -35.68
C ALA A 974 -4.77 -31.43 -36.09
N GLU A 975 -4.76 -32.77 -36.12
CA GLU A 975 -3.66 -33.57 -36.65
C GLU A 975 -3.77 -33.65 -38.17
N ASN A 976 -2.63 -33.77 -38.86
CA ASN A 976 -2.59 -33.89 -40.31
C ASN A 976 -1.45 -34.85 -40.73
N ALA A 977 -1.22 -35.02 -42.04
CA ALA A 977 -0.20 -35.95 -42.53
C ALA A 977 1.24 -35.63 -42.09
N GLN A 978 1.50 -34.40 -41.63
CA GLN A 978 2.82 -33.93 -41.18
C GLN A 978 2.89 -33.72 -39.66
N SER A 979 1.74 -33.63 -38.97
CA SER A 979 1.68 -33.27 -37.56
C SER A 979 0.83 -34.26 -36.76
N GLN A 980 1.43 -34.85 -35.74
CA GLN A 980 0.82 -35.86 -34.88
C GLN A 980 0.95 -35.51 -33.39
N ILE A 981 -0.01 -35.99 -32.60
CA ILE A 981 -0.05 -35.75 -31.15
C ILE A 981 -0.06 -37.11 -30.43
N LEU A 982 0.92 -37.32 -29.57
CA LEU A 982 1.06 -38.53 -28.78
C LEU A 982 0.78 -38.22 -27.31
N VAL A 983 -0.15 -38.95 -26.71
CA VAL A 983 -0.43 -38.88 -25.27
C VAL A 983 0.46 -39.87 -24.55
N GLU A 984 1.65 -39.44 -24.16
CA GLU A 984 2.68 -40.25 -23.49
C GLU A 984 3.50 -39.36 -22.53
N ASP A 985 4.21 -39.98 -21.59
CA ASP A 985 5.21 -39.29 -20.78
C ASP A 985 6.42 -38.88 -21.66
N GLY A 986 6.73 -37.58 -21.70
CA GLY A 986 7.84 -37.05 -22.49
C GLY A 986 9.21 -37.62 -22.15
N LEU A 987 9.48 -37.98 -20.89
CA LEU A 987 10.75 -38.61 -20.50
C LEU A 987 10.86 -40.03 -21.05
N ILE A 988 9.75 -40.77 -21.04
CA ILE A 988 9.68 -42.13 -21.60
C ILE A 988 9.82 -42.06 -23.12
N TYR A 989 9.09 -41.14 -23.77
CA TYR A 989 9.19 -40.94 -25.22
C TYR A 989 10.62 -40.59 -25.64
N VAL A 990 11.27 -39.63 -24.97
CA VAL A 990 12.66 -39.24 -25.29
C VAL A 990 13.61 -40.42 -25.19
N LYS A 991 13.48 -41.25 -24.14
CA LYS A 991 14.28 -42.47 -23.98
C LYS A 991 14.04 -43.46 -25.14
N ASN A 992 12.78 -43.76 -25.44
CA ASN A 992 12.41 -44.71 -26.50
C ASN A 992 12.82 -44.20 -27.89
N ALA A 993 12.76 -42.89 -28.13
CA ALA A 993 13.16 -42.26 -29.38
C ALA A 993 14.67 -42.38 -29.60
N VAL A 994 15.48 -42.28 -28.55
CA VAL A 994 16.94 -42.52 -28.61
C VAL A 994 17.22 -43.98 -28.97
N GLU A 995 16.52 -44.93 -28.36
CA GLU A 995 16.65 -46.37 -28.66
C GLU A 995 16.29 -46.68 -30.12
N LYS A 996 15.34 -45.95 -30.69
CA LYS A 996 14.93 -46.03 -32.12
C LYS A 996 15.82 -45.20 -33.06
N ASN A 997 16.87 -44.56 -32.55
CA ASN A 997 17.74 -43.66 -33.29
C ASN A 997 17.00 -42.54 -34.07
N ALA A 998 15.92 -42.01 -33.48
CA ALA A 998 15.19 -40.88 -34.04
C ALA A 998 16.03 -39.60 -34.00
N LYS A 999 15.77 -38.69 -34.96
CA LYS A 999 16.47 -37.41 -35.07
C LYS A 999 15.51 -36.26 -35.33
N PHE A 1000 15.77 -35.12 -34.70
CA PHE A 1000 14.98 -33.90 -34.80
C PHE A 1000 15.88 -32.69 -35.07
N ASP A 1001 15.38 -31.77 -35.88
CA ASP A 1001 16.07 -30.53 -36.23
C ASP A 1001 15.85 -29.45 -35.15
N SER A 1002 14.75 -29.54 -34.41
CA SER A 1002 14.54 -28.72 -33.21
C SER A 1002 13.70 -29.46 -32.17
N ILE A 1003 14.03 -29.27 -30.90
CA ILE A 1003 13.23 -29.73 -29.76
C ILE A 1003 12.77 -28.52 -28.96
N LEU A 1004 11.46 -28.40 -28.74
CA LEU A 1004 10.83 -27.39 -27.90
C LEU A 1004 10.38 -28.06 -26.60
N LEU A 1005 11.02 -27.71 -25.49
CA LEU A 1005 10.73 -28.25 -24.15
C LEU A 1005 9.94 -27.23 -23.34
N ASP A 1006 8.64 -27.45 -23.23
CA ASP A 1006 7.69 -26.67 -22.44
C ASP A 1006 6.87 -27.58 -21.50
N ALA A 1007 7.56 -28.54 -20.88
CA ALA A 1007 6.99 -29.44 -19.89
C ALA A 1007 7.11 -28.84 -18.49
N CYS A 1008 5.98 -28.41 -17.93
CA CYS A 1008 5.89 -27.80 -16.61
C CYS A 1008 5.00 -28.64 -15.70
N TYR A 1009 5.25 -28.62 -14.38
CA TYR A 1009 4.36 -29.27 -13.41
C TYR A 1009 3.67 -28.26 -12.50
N ASP A 1010 2.50 -28.67 -12.03
CA ASP A 1010 1.68 -28.00 -11.02
C ASP A 1010 1.80 -28.83 -9.72
N ASP A 1011 2.71 -28.45 -8.82
CA ASP A 1011 2.55 -28.83 -7.42
C ASP A 1011 1.41 -27.97 -6.91
N GLN A 1012 0.32 -28.55 -6.41
CA GLN A 1012 -0.86 -27.84 -5.92
C GLN A 1012 -0.58 -26.81 -4.78
N LYS A 1013 0.69 -26.59 -4.43
CA LYS A 1013 1.23 -25.71 -3.39
C LYS A 1013 2.32 -24.73 -3.87
N ARG A 1014 2.79 -24.78 -5.12
CA ARG A 1014 3.93 -23.96 -5.63
C ARG A 1014 3.64 -23.37 -7.02
N PRO A 1015 4.28 -22.25 -7.40
CA PRO A 1015 4.17 -21.72 -8.77
C PRO A 1015 4.65 -22.74 -9.82
N ILE A 1016 4.09 -22.70 -11.03
CA ILE A 1016 4.50 -23.54 -12.16
C ILE A 1016 6.01 -23.40 -12.36
N ILE A 1017 6.73 -24.54 -12.45
CA ILE A 1017 8.17 -24.58 -12.75
C ILE A 1017 8.37 -25.33 -14.08
N CYS A 1018 9.13 -24.73 -14.99
CA CYS A 1018 9.55 -25.32 -16.25
C CYS A 1018 11.09 -25.27 -16.38
N PRO A 1019 11.74 -26.34 -16.86
CA PRO A 1019 11.18 -27.66 -17.12
C PRO A 1019 10.97 -28.47 -15.82
N VAL A 1020 10.19 -29.54 -15.87
CA VAL A 1020 10.06 -30.47 -14.73
C VAL A 1020 11.41 -31.10 -14.35
N ASN A 1021 11.63 -31.35 -13.06
CA ASN A 1021 12.91 -31.84 -12.52
C ASN A 1021 13.44 -33.11 -13.23
N GLY A 1022 12.57 -33.96 -13.76
CA GLY A 1022 13.00 -35.14 -14.52
C GLY A 1022 13.81 -34.82 -15.78
N PHE A 1023 13.56 -33.67 -16.43
CA PHE A 1023 14.36 -33.20 -17.57
C PHE A 1023 15.68 -32.54 -17.15
N LEU A 1024 15.85 -32.18 -15.88
CA LEU A 1024 17.11 -31.64 -15.35
C LEU A 1024 18.12 -32.74 -15.01
N ALA A 1025 17.71 -34.01 -14.97
CA ALA A 1025 18.64 -35.11 -14.78
C ALA A 1025 19.62 -35.17 -15.96
N LYS A 1026 20.92 -35.23 -15.68
CA LYS A 1026 21.99 -35.30 -16.69
C LYS A 1026 21.69 -36.30 -17.80
N LYS A 1027 21.18 -37.49 -17.47
CA LYS A 1027 20.85 -38.51 -18.47
C LYS A 1027 19.72 -38.10 -19.43
N SER A 1028 18.73 -37.36 -18.93
CA SER A 1028 17.64 -36.82 -19.74
C SER A 1028 18.17 -35.75 -20.71
N ILE A 1029 19.07 -34.88 -20.25
CA ILE A 1029 19.72 -33.85 -21.07
C ILE A 1029 20.61 -34.51 -22.15
N GLU A 1030 21.37 -35.55 -21.80
CA GLU A 1030 22.15 -36.35 -22.76
C GLU A 1030 21.25 -37.01 -23.81
N ASN A 1031 20.09 -37.54 -23.43
CA ASN A 1031 19.14 -38.12 -24.38
C ASN A 1031 18.57 -37.05 -25.34
N LEU A 1032 18.20 -35.87 -24.82
CA LEU A 1032 17.78 -34.74 -25.66
C LEU A 1032 18.88 -34.31 -26.64
N TYR A 1033 20.13 -34.25 -26.17
CA TYR A 1033 21.30 -33.97 -27.01
C TYR A 1033 21.48 -35.03 -28.12
N GLN A 1034 21.28 -36.31 -27.81
CA GLN A 1034 21.36 -37.40 -28.78
C GLN A 1034 20.26 -37.35 -29.84
N LEU A 1035 19.07 -36.89 -29.49
CA LEU A 1035 17.94 -36.74 -30.43
C LEU A 1035 18.08 -35.59 -31.42
N LEU A 1036 18.90 -34.59 -31.14
CA LEU A 1036 19.15 -33.50 -32.08
C LEU A 1036 20.01 -33.94 -33.26
N ASP A 1037 19.76 -33.38 -34.43
CA ASP A 1037 20.68 -33.43 -35.57
C ASP A 1037 21.89 -32.49 -35.35
N GLU A 1038 22.93 -32.56 -36.18
CA GLU A 1038 24.17 -31.77 -36.02
C GLU A 1038 23.92 -30.25 -35.97
N GLU A 1039 22.98 -29.76 -36.79
CA GLU A 1039 22.51 -28.36 -36.79
C GLU A 1039 21.29 -28.12 -35.88
N GLY A 1040 20.99 -29.06 -34.96
CA GLY A 1040 19.79 -29.02 -34.15
C GLY A 1040 19.83 -28.03 -32.99
N THR A 1041 18.66 -27.47 -32.64
CA THR A 1041 18.46 -26.60 -31.47
C THR A 1041 17.55 -27.22 -30.42
N LEU A 1042 17.89 -27.01 -29.15
CA LEU A 1042 17.00 -27.25 -28.02
C LEU A 1042 16.55 -25.91 -27.44
N THR A 1043 15.25 -25.70 -27.36
CA THR A 1043 14.65 -24.51 -26.74
C THR A 1043 13.92 -24.91 -25.48
N VAL A 1044 14.31 -24.36 -24.34
CA VAL A 1044 13.75 -24.66 -23.01
C VAL A 1044 13.08 -23.42 -22.44
N ASN A 1045 11.81 -23.57 -22.07
CA ASN A 1045 11.11 -22.53 -21.32
C ASN A 1045 11.60 -22.51 -19.87
N LEU A 1046 12.12 -21.37 -19.42
CA LEU A 1046 12.49 -21.14 -18.02
C LEU A 1046 11.40 -20.29 -17.38
N TYR A 1047 10.30 -20.93 -17.00
CA TYR A 1047 9.27 -20.29 -16.18
C TYR A 1047 9.48 -20.72 -14.74
N THR A 1048 9.95 -19.79 -13.92
CA THR A 1048 9.92 -19.89 -12.46
C THR A 1048 8.98 -18.79 -11.97
N GLY A 1049 8.11 -19.08 -10.98
CA GLY A 1049 7.31 -18.03 -10.35
C GLY A 1049 8.19 -16.88 -9.83
N GLN A 1050 7.59 -15.72 -9.54
CA GLN A 1050 8.22 -14.38 -9.38
C GLN A 1050 9.44 -14.23 -8.42
N ASP A 1051 9.99 -15.28 -7.81
CA ASP A 1051 10.94 -15.19 -6.70
C ASP A 1051 12.26 -15.99 -6.82
N GLN A 1052 12.63 -16.63 -7.93
CA GLN A 1052 13.81 -17.54 -7.92
C GLN A 1052 14.77 -17.45 -9.10
N ALA A 1053 15.54 -16.36 -9.19
CA ALA A 1053 16.75 -16.29 -10.03
C ALA A 1053 17.76 -17.44 -9.74
N VAL A 1054 17.78 -17.95 -8.50
CA VAL A 1054 18.66 -19.05 -8.05
C VAL A 1054 18.35 -20.39 -8.73
N ASN A 1055 17.10 -20.64 -9.15
CA ASN A 1055 16.77 -21.86 -9.88
C ASN A 1055 17.09 -21.76 -11.36
N GLU A 1056 17.06 -20.57 -11.96
CA GLU A 1056 17.34 -20.37 -13.37
C GLU A 1056 18.83 -20.60 -13.70
N GLU A 1057 19.74 -20.10 -12.85
CA GLU A 1057 21.18 -20.37 -12.98
C GLU A 1057 21.47 -21.88 -12.90
N LYS A 1058 20.81 -22.58 -11.97
CA LYS A 1058 20.94 -24.02 -11.86
C LYS A 1058 20.47 -24.76 -13.12
N VAL A 1059 19.34 -24.35 -13.71
CA VAL A 1059 18.89 -24.95 -14.97
C VAL A 1059 19.88 -24.66 -16.08
N PHE A 1060 20.36 -23.43 -16.20
CA PHE A 1060 21.38 -23.05 -17.19
C PHE A 1060 22.64 -23.92 -17.06
N ASP A 1061 23.16 -24.10 -15.85
CA ASP A 1061 24.38 -24.86 -15.57
C ASP A 1061 24.26 -26.34 -15.97
N GLU A 1062 23.12 -26.99 -15.67
CA GLU A 1062 22.90 -28.41 -16.00
C GLU A 1062 22.83 -28.63 -17.53
N PHE A 1063 22.20 -27.71 -18.27
CA PHE A 1063 22.17 -27.79 -19.74
C PHE A 1063 23.53 -27.41 -20.36
N ALA A 1064 24.20 -26.37 -19.84
CA ALA A 1064 25.53 -25.95 -20.29
C ALA A 1064 26.61 -27.01 -20.01
N ALA A 1065 26.39 -27.92 -19.06
CA ALA A 1065 27.29 -29.04 -18.81
C ALA A 1065 27.30 -30.09 -19.93
N VAL A 1066 26.26 -30.14 -20.78
CA VAL A 1066 26.12 -31.11 -21.88
C VAL A 1066 26.25 -30.44 -23.25
N PHE A 1067 25.66 -29.26 -23.42
CA PHE A 1067 25.68 -28.53 -24.69
C PHE A 1067 26.92 -27.64 -24.82
N LYS A 1068 27.50 -27.56 -26.02
CA LYS A 1068 28.70 -26.74 -26.29
C LYS A 1068 28.43 -25.24 -26.20
N SER A 1069 27.19 -24.83 -26.47
CA SER A 1069 26.75 -23.43 -26.43
C SER A 1069 25.27 -23.37 -26.05
N CYS A 1070 24.96 -22.44 -25.14
CA CYS A 1070 23.59 -22.06 -24.82
C CYS A 1070 23.48 -20.53 -24.72
N ILE A 1071 22.35 -20.01 -25.20
CA ILE A 1071 21.97 -18.61 -25.22
C ILE A 1071 20.77 -18.44 -24.28
N LEU A 1072 20.91 -17.57 -23.30
CA LEU A 1072 19.80 -17.16 -22.45
C LEU A 1072 19.17 -15.87 -23.01
N LEU A 1073 17.93 -15.96 -23.48
CA LEU A 1073 17.17 -14.82 -23.97
C LEU A 1073 16.19 -14.31 -22.91
N ASN A 1074 16.25 -13.01 -22.67
CA ASN A 1074 15.29 -12.29 -21.82
C ASN A 1074 14.24 -11.65 -22.73
N TYR A 1075 12.97 -11.99 -22.55
CA TYR A 1075 11.87 -11.31 -23.21
C TYR A 1075 10.65 -11.34 -22.27
N ASP A 1076 10.16 -10.14 -21.88
CA ASP A 1076 9.16 -10.01 -20.80
C ASP A 1076 9.73 -10.56 -19.45
N PRO A 1077 9.04 -10.64 -18.28
CA PRO A 1077 9.68 -11.12 -17.04
C PRO A 1077 10.00 -12.63 -17.05
N ARG A 1078 9.96 -13.28 -18.23
CA ARG A 1078 10.27 -14.70 -18.46
C ARG A 1078 11.58 -14.83 -19.23
N ARG A 1079 12.23 -15.99 -19.12
CA ARG A 1079 13.48 -16.30 -19.85
C ARG A 1079 13.33 -17.57 -20.66
N MET A 1080 14.12 -17.66 -21.72
CA MET A 1080 14.21 -18.86 -22.55
C MET A 1080 15.67 -19.21 -22.78
N LEU A 1081 15.97 -20.50 -22.64
CA LEU A 1081 17.29 -21.05 -22.90
C LEU A 1081 17.29 -21.73 -24.27
N ILE A 1082 18.22 -21.36 -25.13
CA ILE A 1082 18.40 -21.95 -26.46
C ILE A 1082 19.78 -22.56 -26.53
N CYS A 1083 19.88 -23.88 -26.63
CA CYS A 1083 21.13 -24.61 -26.70
C CYS A 1083 21.35 -25.21 -28.10
N PHE A 1084 22.60 -25.25 -28.52
CA PHE A 1084 23.04 -25.75 -29.83
C PHE A 1084 23.88 -27.01 -29.68
N LYS A 1085 23.63 -28.02 -30.51
CA LYS A 1085 24.31 -29.31 -30.41
C LYS A 1085 25.82 -29.21 -30.68
N ASP A 1086 26.20 -28.77 -31.88
CA ASP A 1086 27.60 -28.76 -32.31
C ASP A 1086 28.16 -27.39 -32.69
N GLN A 1087 27.33 -26.35 -32.62
CA GLN A 1087 27.74 -24.97 -32.94
C GLN A 1087 28.21 -24.22 -31.71
N LYS A 1088 29.32 -23.48 -31.85
CA LYS A 1088 29.81 -22.55 -30.83
C LYS A 1088 29.36 -21.14 -31.16
N LEU A 1089 28.15 -20.79 -30.77
CA LEU A 1089 27.62 -19.44 -30.88
C LEU A 1089 27.60 -18.79 -29.50
N SER A 1090 28.00 -17.53 -29.39
CA SER A 1090 27.81 -16.76 -28.17
C SER A 1090 27.18 -15.40 -28.48
N LEU A 1091 26.24 -14.97 -27.63
CA LEU A 1091 25.67 -13.63 -27.70
C LEU A 1091 26.72 -12.52 -27.65
N SER A 1092 27.86 -12.74 -26.98
CA SER A 1092 28.91 -11.73 -26.82
C SER A 1092 29.82 -11.60 -28.04
N THR A 1093 30.09 -12.70 -28.75
CA THR A 1093 31.04 -12.75 -29.88
C THR A 1093 30.34 -12.80 -31.23
N ASP A 1094 29.21 -13.51 -31.33
CA ASP A 1094 28.54 -13.85 -32.60
C ASP A 1094 27.18 -13.16 -32.72
N ARG A 1095 27.02 -12.02 -32.02
CA ARG A 1095 25.76 -11.27 -31.96
C ARG A 1095 25.17 -10.99 -33.33
N GLN A 1096 25.99 -10.56 -34.28
CA GLN A 1096 25.52 -10.20 -35.63
C GLN A 1096 24.97 -11.42 -36.38
N GLU A 1097 25.69 -12.55 -36.31
CA GLU A 1097 25.25 -13.81 -36.90
C GLU A 1097 23.91 -14.26 -36.29
N ILE A 1098 23.79 -14.25 -34.96
CA ILE A 1098 22.53 -14.61 -34.25
C ILE A 1098 21.37 -13.69 -34.68
N LEU A 1099 21.62 -12.38 -34.78
CA LEU A 1099 20.62 -11.42 -35.26
C LEU A 1099 20.20 -11.71 -36.70
N ASP A 1100 21.15 -12.04 -37.56
CA ASP A 1100 20.85 -12.40 -38.95
C ASP A 1100 20.06 -13.71 -39.04
N ARG A 1101 20.26 -14.68 -38.13
CA ARG A 1101 19.41 -15.87 -38.02
C ARG A 1101 17.99 -15.54 -37.57
N PHE A 1102 17.82 -14.60 -36.64
CA PHE A 1102 16.49 -14.09 -36.27
C PHE A 1102 15.82 -13.32 -37.43
N LYS A 1103 16.57 -12.59 -38.27
CA LYS A 1103 16.00 -11.98 -39.49
C LYS A 1103 15.46 -13.03 -40.44
N ARG A 1104 16.15 -14.17 -40.59
CA ARG A 1104 15.66 -15.30 -41.38
C ARG A 1104 14.38 -15.86 -40.79
N ALA A 1105 14.33 -16.05 -39.47
CA ALA A 1105 13.12 -16.49 -38.78
C ALA A 1105 11.94 -15.51 -38.99
N ASP A 1106 12.19 -14.21 -38.92
CA ASP A 1106 11.19 -13.17 -39.18
C ASP A 1106 10.68 -13.21 -40.61
N ALA A 1107 11.55 -13.40 -41.59
CA ALA A 1107 11.15 -13.51 -43.00
C ALA A 1107 10.28 -14.75 -43.27
N VAL A 1108 10.61 -15.88 -42.62
CA VAL A 1108 9.85 -17.12 -42.75
C VAL A 1108 8.49 -17.02 -42.04
N PHE A 1109 8.49 -16.66 -40.77
CA PHE A 1109 7.29 -16.75 -39.93
C PHE A 1109 6.47 -15.46 -39.83
N ASP A 1110 6.95 -14.33 -40.35
CA ASP A 1110 6.28 -13.01 -40.32
C ASP A 1110 6.03 -12.47 -38.90
N PHE A 1111 7.04 -12.59 -38.01
CA PHE A 1111 6.91 -12.23 -36.60
C PHE A 1111 7.46 -10.85 -36.21
N SER A 1112 8.36 -10.26 -37.01
CA SER A 1112 9.10 -9.03 -36.66
C SER A 1112 9.75 -9.08 -35.26
N LEU A 1113 10.27 -10.24 -34.86
CA LEU A 1113 10.92 -10.49 -33.57
C LEU A 1113 12.05 -9.50 -33.30
N LEU A 1114 12.82 -9.07 -34.31
CA LEU A 1114 13.94 -8.16 -34.07
C LEU A 1114 13.51 -6.76 -33.66
N GLU A 1115 12.42 -6.25 -34.23
CA GLU A 1115 11.82 -4.98 -33.82
C GLU A 1115 11.38 -5.10 -32.35
N ARG A 1116 10.67 -6.19 -32.02
CA ARG A 1116 10.16 -6.48 -30.67
C ARG A 1116 11.26 -6.75 -29.63
N LEU A 1117 12.29 -7.53 -29.97
CA LEU A 1117 13.43 -7.83 -29.09
C LEU A 1117 14.35 -6.62 -28.92
N SER A 1118 14.37 -5.67 -29.86
CA SER A 1118 15.09 -4.39 -29.72
C SER A 1118 14.37 -3.42 -28.79
N GLU A 1119 13.04 -3.50 -28.71
CA GLU A 1119 12.22 -2.76 -27.75
C GLU A 1119 12.32 -3.35 -26.33
N LEU A 1120 12.49 -4.68 -26.22
CA LEU A 1120 12.65 -5.40 -24.94
C LEU A 1120 14.07 -5.37 -24.35
N ASN A 1121 15.09 -5.00 -25.14
CA ASN A 1121 16.49 -4.81 -24.69
C ASN A 1121 16.84 -3.35 -24.34
N LYS A 1122 15.84 -2.46 -24.33
CA LYS A 1122 15.93 -1.10 -23.75
C LYS A 1122 15.38 -1.12 -22.33
#